data_AF-A0A7J7N8A2-F1
#
_entry.id   AF-A0A7J7N8A2-F1
#
_cell.length_a   1.000
_cell.length_b   1.000
_cell.length_c   1.000
_cell.angle_alpha   90.00
_cell.angle_beta   90.00
_cell.angle_gamma   90.00
#
_symmetry.space_group_name_H-M   'P 1'
#
loop_
_entity.id
_entity.type
_entity.pdbx_description
1 polymer ?
#
loop_
_entity_poly.entity_id
_entity_poly.type
_entity_poly.pdbx_seq_one_letter_code
_entity_poly.pdbx_strand_id
1 'polypeptide(L)'
;MLPAFYTSCSELVSKWDTVITAEEGSCELDVWPELQNLTGDVISRTAFGSSFEEGRRIFQLQTEQAELAIQAIQSVYIPGSRFLPTKRNTRMKEIDKEVRVLLTDIIHKREQATKVGESTNGDLLGQETTSTLLVWTMVVLSMHPEWQVLAREEVLQIFEHRAPDFDELTHLKIVPMILFEVLRLYPPLVLLTRRTDKEMKLGKIILPAERFRKGVSNATKNQVSFFPFGWGPRICIGQNFAMVEAKMALTMILQHFSFELSPTYAHAPWTVITIQPQYGAQIILLSVILWAVKVLYIIWWTPKKLERALRKQGIEGPPFKLFFGNIKENFGMAKEARSKPMNLSHNIAPRILPFALQTVEKYGKLSVIWYGAVPRVTIMEPDLIRDVLSNKFGHFPKVKPIPLVRFIATGLANYEGEQWAKHRRILNPAFNQEKLKRMLPAFYTSCSKLVSKWDTLITAKEGSCELDIWPELQNLTGDAISRTAFGSSFEEGRRIFQLQTEQAELAIQAIQSVYIPGYRFLPTKRNIKMKETVKEIQALVTDIVYKREHAIKAGEASNGDILGLMMESNFKEIKENNGSKKLGMSLHEIIEECKLFYFVGQETTSTLLVWTMVVLSMHPEWQVLAREEVLQIVGRRAPEFDELTHLKIVPMILYEVLRLYPPIVSITRRTYKEMKLGKIILPAGVQVALPTLLIHHDREIWGEDVDEFNPERFRNGVSMATKNQVSFLPFGWGPRICLGQNFAMVEAKMALTMILQHFSFELSPTYAHAPFTVVTIQPQHGAQIILRKL
;
A
#
# COMPACT_ATOMS: atom_id res chain seq x y z
N MET A 1 -20.49 -31.83 15.86
CA MET A 1 -19.72 -32.33 14.70
C MET A 1 -19.59 -33.85 14.72
N LEU A 2 -19.00 -34.47 15.76
CA LEU A 2 -18.87 -35.93 15.88
C LEU A 2 -20.15 -36.75 15.69
N PRO A 3 -21.30 -36.37 16.29
CA PRO A 3 -22.56 -37.07 16.03
C PRO A 3 -22.94 -37.05 14.55
N ALA A 4 -22.72 -35.93 13.86
CA ALA A 4 -23.00 -35.81 12.44
C ALA A 4 -22.11 -36.72 11.59
N PHE A 5 -20.79 -36.78 11.88
CA PHE A 5 -19.88 -37.72 11.22
C PHE A 5 -20.36 -39.17 11.40
N TYR A 6 -20.77 -39.53 12.62
CA TYR A 6 -21.13 -40.91 12.96
C TYR A 6 -22.43 -41.30 12.28
N THR A 7 -23.43 -40.43 12.32
CA THR A 7 -24.71 -40.69 11.67
C THR A 7 -24.53 -40.85 10.15
N SER A 8 -23.78 -39.96 9.48
CA SER A 8 -23.54 -40.07 8.04
C SER A 8 -22.75 -41.34 7.66
N CYS A 9 -21.72 -41.70 8.43
CA CYS A 9 -20.97 -42.94 8.19
C CYS A 9 -21.81 -44.20 8.47
N SER A 10 -22.64 -44.19 9.51
CA SER A 10 -23.54 -45.30 9.87
C SER A 10 -24.62 -45.52 8.81
N GLU A 11 -25.19 -44.44 8.27
CA GLU A 11 -26.13 -44.51 7.15
C GLU A 11 -25.47 -45.10 5.88
N LEU A 12 -24.22 -44.72 5.58
CA LEU A 12 -23.46 -45.32 4.47
C LEU A 12 -23.23 -46.82 4.68
N VAL A 13 -22.76 -47.22 5.87
CA VAL A 13 -22.52 -48.62 6.22
C VAL A 13 -23.81 -49.44 6.13
N SER A 14 -24.92 -48.93 6.70
CA SER A 14 -26.22 -49.59 6.64
C SER A 14 -26.73 -49.73 5.21
N LYS A 15 -26.52 -48.71 4.37
CA LYS A 15 -26.86 -48.77 2.94
C LYS A 15 -26.06 -49.86 2.22
N TRP A 16 -24.75 -49.94 2.44
CA TRP A 16 -23.91 -50.98 1.82
C TRP A 16 -24.27 -52.38 2.33
N ASP A 17 -24.55 -52.54 3.62
CA ASP A 17 -24.98 -53.82 4.20
C ASP A 17 -26.29 -54.32 3.60
N THR A 18 -27.26 -53.42 3.38
CA THR A 18 -28.54 -53.74 2.72
C THR A 18 -28.34 -54.18 1.27
N VAL A 19 -27.41 -53.55 0.55
CA VAL A 19 -27.09 -53.92 -0.85
C VAL A 19 -26.38 -55.28 -0.91
N ILE A 20 -25.41 -55.52 -0.03
CA ILE A 20 -24.63 -56.77 0.00
C ILE A 20 -25.50 -57.96 0.45
N THR A 21 -26.40 -57.77 1.41
CA THR A 21 -27.35 -58.80 1.83
C THR A 21 -28.39 -59.14 0.76
N ALA A 22 -28.73 -58.19 -0.11
CA ALA A 22 -29.61 -58.42 -1.26
C ALA A 22 -28.93 -59.20 -2.41
N GLU A 23 -27.59 -59.17 -2.49
CA GLU A 23 -26.78 -59.78 -3.58
C GLU A 23 -25.97 -61.01 -3.12
N GLU A 24 -26.51 -61.84 -2.23
CA GLU A 24 -25.90 -63.12 -1.80
C GLU A 24 -24.46 -62.99 -1.22
N GLY A 25 -24.13 -61.86 -0.59
CA GLY A 25 -22.92 -61.71 0.23
C GLY A 25 -21.73 -61.01 -0.43
N SER A 26 -21.83 -60.59 -1.69
CA SER A 26 -20.83 -59.71 -2.34
C SER A 26 -21.47 -58.90 -3.48
N CYS A 27 -21.14 -57.61 -3.58
CA CYS A 27 -21.68 -56.68 -4.60
C CYS A 27 -20.53 -55.90 -5.27
N GLU A 28 -20.61 -55.64 -6.57
CA GLU A 28 -19.74 -54.68 -7.27
C GLU A 28 -20.34 -53.28 -7.19
N LEU A 29 -19.63 -52.34 -6.55
CA LEU A 29 -20.12 -50.99 -6.28
C LEU A 29 -19.12 -49.91 -6.71
N ASP A 30 -19.59 -48.87 -7.41
CA ASP A 30 -18.82 -47.64 -7.59
C ASP A 30 -18.89 -46.79 -6.31
N VAL A 31 -17.81 -46.83 -5.53
CA VAL A 31 -17.72 -46.14 -4.23
C VAL A 31 -17.50 -44.63 -4.35
N TRP A 32 -17.14 -44.11 -5.54
CA TRP A 32 -16.81 -42.69 -5.70
C TRP A 32 -18.00 -41.76 -5.44
N PRO A 33 -19.18 -41.93 -6.10
CA PRO A 33 -20.36 -41.12 -5.81
C PRO A 33 -20.85 -41.26 -4.37
N GLU A 34 -20.73 -42.46 -3.79
CA GLU A 34 -21.15 -42.75 -2.42
C GLU A 34 -20.30 -41.99 -1.38
N LEU A 35 -18.99 -41.93 -1.57
CA LEU A 35 -18.08 -41.19 -0.69
C LEU A 35 -18.16 -39.66 -0.90
N GLN A 36 -18.49 -39.19 -2.10
CA GLN A 36 -18.83 -37.78 -2.33
C GLN A 36 -20.13 -37.38 -1.62
N ASN A 37 -21.13 -38.26 -1.61
CA ASN A 37 -22.38 -38.05 -0.88
C ASN A 37 -22.16 -38.09 0.64
N LEU A 38 -21.36 -39.03 1.14
CA LEU A 38 -20.98 -39.09 2.55
C LEU A 38 -20.38 -37.76 3.02
N THR A 39 -19.35 -37.29 2.33
CA THR A 39 -18.64 -36.05 2.70
C THR A 39 -19.54 -34.81 2.57
N GLY A 40 -20.40 -34.78 1.55
CA GLY A 40 -21.41 -33.75 1.39
C GLY A 40 -22.43 -33.73 2.53
N ASP A 41 -22.88 -34.90 2.99
CA ASP A 41 -23.83 -35.02 4.10
C ASP A 41 -23.20 -34.65 5.44
N VAL A 42 -21.98 -35.09 5.69
CA VAL A 42 -21.19 -34.70 6.86
C VAL A 42 -21.03 -33.17 6.92
N ILE A 43 -20.61 -32.55 5.82
CA ILE A 43 -20.48 -31.10 5.72
C ILE A 43 -21.84 -30.42 5.93
N SER A 44 -22.91 -30.96 5.34
CA SER A 44 -24.26 -30.41 5.48
C SER A 44 -24.75 -30.43 6.93
N ARG A 45 -24.61 -31.56 7.61
CA ARG A 45 -25.01 -31.70 9.02
C ARG A 45 -24.13 -30.90 9.97
N THR A 46 -22.84 -30.74 9.66
CA THR A 46 -21.90 -30.00 10.51
C THR A 46 -21.95 -28.49 10.32
N ALA A 47 -22.01 -27.99 9.08
CA ALA A 47 -22.02 -26.56 8.77
C ALA A 47 -23.44 -25.98 8.74
N PHE A 48 -24.41 -26.73 8.22
CA PHE A 48 -25.77 -26.24 7.97
C PHE A 48 -26.84 -26.90 8.85
N GLY A 49 -26.48 -27.86 9.71
CA GLY A 49 -27.38 -28.53 10.66
C GLY A 49 -28.67 -29.10 10.04
N SER A 50 -28.63 -29.40 8.73
CA SER A 50 -29.71 -30.02 7.98
C SER A 50 -29.17 -31.21 7.19
N SER A 51 -30.07 -32.04 6.65
CA SER A 51 -29.68 -33.20 5.84
C SER A 51 -29.08 -32.76 4.50
N PHE A 52 -28.26 -33.63 3.90
CA PHE A 52 -27.65 -33.42 2.58
C PHE A 52 -28.65 -32.96 1.49
N GLU A 53 -29.94 -33.29 1.60
CA GLU A 53 -30.94 -32.96 0.58
C GLU A 53 -31.11 -31.45 0.36
N GLU A 54 -31.01 -30.62 1.40
CA GLU A 54 -31.12 -29.16 1.25
C GLU A 54 -29.87 -28.53 0.61
N GLY A 55 -28.69 -29.12 0.83
CA GLY A 55 -27.40 -28.66 0.31
C GLY A 55 -26.98 -29.29 -1.02
N ARG A 56 -27.62 -30.41 -1.44
CA ARG A 56 -27.22 -31.24 -2.60
C ARG A 56 -27.04 -30.42 -3.88
N ARG A 57 -27.94 -29.47 -4.13
CA ARG A 57 -27.89 -28.61 -5.32
C ARG A 57 -26.68 -27.67 -5.31
N ILE A 58 -26.28 -27.16 -4.13
CA ILE A 58 -25.12 -26.29 -3.98
C ILE A 58 -23.84 -27.06 -4.33
N PHE A 59 -23.70 -28.28 -3.83
CA PHE A 59 -22.54 -29.11 -4.11
C PHE A 59 -22.45 -29.52 -5.59
N GLN A 60 -23.58 -29.90 -6.22
CA GLN A 60 -23.61 -30.17 -7.66
C GLN A 60 -23.17 -28.96 -8.49
N LEU A 61 -23.62 -27.75 -8.11
CA LEU A 61 -23.22 -26.51 -8.75
C LEU A 61 -21.74 -26.20 -8.55
N GLN A 62 -21.17 -26.52 -7.39
CA GLN A 62 -19.75 -26.37 -7.11
C GLN A 62 -18.90 -27.37 -7.90
N THR A 63 -19.33 -28.63 -8.05
CA THR A 63 -18.68 -29.62 -8.92
C THR A 63 -18.72 -29.17 -10.38
N GLU A 64 -19.86 -28.69 -10.87
CA GLU A 64 -19.97 -28.11 -12.23
C GLU A 64 -19.02 -26.89 -12.38
N GLN A 65 -18.91 -26.06 -11.34
CA GLN A 65 -17.97 -24.93 -11.33
C GLN A 65 -16.52 -25.39 -11.38
N ALA A 66 -16.16 -26.44 -10.64
CA ALA A 66 -14.83 -27.05 -10.64
C ALA A 66 -14.49 -27.65 -12.00
N GLU A 67 -15.42 -28.37 -12.65
CA GLU A 67 -15.25 -28.89 -14.01
C GLU A 67 -15.05 -27.78 -15.03
N LEU A 68 -15.85 -26.71 -14.97
CA LEU A 68 -15.68 -25.55 -15.84
C LEU A 68 -14.35 -24.83 -15.58
N ALA A 69 -13.88 -24.80 -14.32
CA ALA A 69 -12.58 -24.27 -13.95
C ALA A 69 -11.44 -25.15 -14.47
N ILE A 70 -11.58 -26.48 -14.41
CA ILE A 70 -10.62 -27.45 -14.97
C ILE A 70 -10.57 -27.31 -16.49
N GLN A 71 -11.71 -27.24 -17.18
CA GLN A 71 -11.78 -26.92 -18.61
C GLN A 71 -11.16 -25.55 -18.92
N ALA A 72 -11.24 -24.59 -18.00
CA ALA A 72 -10.57 -23.31 -18.11
C ALA A 72 -9.05 -23.39 -17.97
N ILE A 73 -8.57 -24.23 -17.07
CA ILE A 73 -7.14 -24.50 -16.86
C ILE A 73 -6.56 -25.30 -18.05
N GLN A 74 -7.35 -26.21 -18.63
CA GLN A 74 -7.01 -26.97 -19.84
C GLN A 74 -6.99 -26.09 -21.11
N SER A 75 -7.65 -24.93 -21.07
CA SER A 75 -7.61 -23.93 -22.16
C SER A 75 -6.52 -22.87 -21.92
N VAL A 76 -5.96 -22.30 -22.99
CA VAL A 76 -4.95 -21.22 -22.88
C VAL A 76 -5.49 -20.06 -22.04
N TYR A 77 -4.89 -19.86 -20.86
CA TYR A 77 -5.26 -18.76 -19.97
C TYR A 77 -4.79 -17.41 -20.55
N ILE A 78 -5.71 -16.66 -21.13
CA ILE A 78 -5.48 -15.27 -21.55
C ILE A 78 -5.88 -14.33 -20.40
N PRO A 79 -4.96 -13.48 -19.87
CA PRO A 79 -5.30 -12.52 -18.82
C PRO A 79 -6.46 -11.61 -19.25
N GLY A 80 -7.55 -11.60 -18.47
CA GLY A 80 -8.77 -10.85 -18.78
C GLY A 80 -9.87 -11.68 -19.48
N SER A 81 -9.58 -12.92 -19.89
CA SER A 81 -10.56 -13.80 -20.54
C SER A 81 -11.80 -14.07 -19.70
N ARG A 82 -11.71 -14.04 -18.37
CA ARG A 82 -12.85 -14.17 -17.44
C ARG A 82 -13.95 -13.12 -17.64
N PHE A 83 -13.62 -12.00 -18.28
CA PHE A 83 -14.57 -10.93 -18.58
C PHE A 83 -15.18 -11.04 -19.99
N LEU A 84 -14.65 -11.93 -20.83
CA LEU A 84 -15.22 -12.21 -22.14
C LEU A 84 -16.50 -13.05 -22.00
N PRO A 85 -17.55 -12.77 -22.78
CA PRO A 85 -18.82 -13.49 -22.73
C PRO A 85 -18.72 -14.82 -23.47
N THR A 86 -17.87 -15.73 -22.99
CA THR A 86 -17.84 -17.11 -23.50
C THR A 86 -18.97 -17.92 -22.86
N LYS A 87 -19.43 -18.98 -23.53
CA LYS A 87 -20.47 -19.90 -23.00
C LYS A 87 -20.11 -20.39 -21.60
N ARG A 88 -18.84 -20.77 -21.40
CA ARG A 88 -18.27 -21.19 -20.10
C ARG A 88 -18.29 -20.09 -19.03
N ASN A 89 -17.81 -18.89 -19.35
CA ASN A 89 -17.78 -17.79 -18.37
C ASN A 89 -19.18 -17.29 -18.00
N THR A 90 -20.13 -17.40 -18.94
CA THR A 90 -21.54 -17.09 -18.71
C THR A 90 -22.15 -18.10 -17.76
N ARG A 91 -21.92 -19.40 -18.01
CA ARG A 91 -22.35 -20.47 -17.10
C ARG A 91 -21.73 -20.36 -15.71
N MET A 92 -20.44 -20.04 -15.59
CA MET A 92 -19.80 -19.78 -14.28
C MET A 92 -20.46 -18.62 -13.52
N LYS A 93 -20.92 -17.56 -14.21
CA LYS A 93 -21.65 -16.45 -13.57
C LYS A 93 -23.07 -16.83 -13.17
N GLU A 94 -23.73 -17.68 -13.95
CA GLU A 94 -25.06 -18.22 -13.62
C GLU A 94 -24.99 -19.12 -12.39
N ILE A 95 -24.03 -20.05 -12.35
CA ILE A 95 -23.78 -20.93 -11.20
C ILE A 95 -23.55 -20.10 -9.93
N ASP A 96 -22.67 -19.09 -10.01
CA ASP A 96 -22.39 -18.21 -8.88
C ASP A 96 -23.63 -17.42 -8.40
N LYS A 97 -24.53 -17.04 -9.32
CA LYS A 97 -25.83 -16.43 -8.97
C LYS A 97 -26.77 -17.43 -8.31
N GLU A 98 -26.86 -18.65 -8.83
CA GLU A 98 -27.73 -19.73 -8.33
C GLU A 98 -27.28 -20.17 -6.92
N VAL A 99 -25.97 -20.35 -6.71
CA VAL A 99 -25.39 -20.64 -5.38
C VAL A 99 -25.68 -19.52 -4.38
N ARG A 100 -25.56 -18.24 -4.77
CA ARG A 100 -25.92 -17.11 -3.89
C ARG A 100 -27.39 -17.15 -3.47
N VAL A 101 -28.30 -17.43 -4.40
CA VAL A 101 -29.74 -17.49 -4.10
C VAL A 101 -30.04 -18.62 -3.12
N LEU A 102 -29.50 -19.82 -3.36
CA LEU A 102 -29.70 -20.98 -2.49
C LEU A 102 -29.11 -20.74 -1.09
N LEU A 103 -27.90 -20.19 -0.99
CA LEU A 103 -27.30 -19.84 0.29
C LEU A 103 -28.11 -18.77 1.03
N THR A 104 -28.64 -17.78 0.32
CA THR A 104 -29.47 -16.73 0.92
C THR A 104 -30.79 -17.30 1.45
N ASP A 105 -31.43 -18.23 0.73
CA ASP A 105 -32.65 -18.91 1.18
C ASP A 105 -32.40 -19.76 2.45
N ILE A 106 -31.29 -20.50 2.49
CA ILE A 106 -30.87 -21.28 3.66
C ILE A 106 -30.56 -20.37 4.85
N ILE A 107 -29.83 -19.27 4.62
CA ILE A 107 -29.53 -18.27 5.66
C ILE A 107 -30.83 -17.63 6.17
N HIS A 108 -31.76 -17.28 5.29
CA HIS A 108 -33.00 -16.62 5.67
C HIS A 108 -33.95 -17.54 6.44
N LYS A 109 -34.08 -18.82 6.02
CA LYS A 109 -34.79 -19.86 6.79
C LYS A 109 -34.20 -20.01 8.19
N ARG A 110 -32.88 -19.86 8.34
CA ARG A 110 -32.22 -19.87 9.65
C ARG A 110 -32.34 -18.58 10.43
N GLU A 111 -32.25 -17.41 9.82
CA GLU A 111 -32.49 -16.13 10.52
C GLU A 111 -33.90 -16.09 11.14
N GLN A 112 -34.88 -16.77 10.52
CA GLN A 112 -36.21 -16.98 11.11
C GLN A 112 -36.23 -18.03 12.23
N ALA A 113 -35.37 -19.05 12.19
CA ALA A 113 -35.28 -20.12 13.20
C ALA A 113 -34.31 -19.82 14.37
N THR A 114 -33.38 -18.88 14.22
CA THR A 114 -32.29 -18.60 15.19
C THR A 114 -32.24 -17.14 15.59
N LYS A 115 -33.16 -16.71 16.46
CA LYS A 115 -32.80 -15.74 17.51
C LYS A 115 -31.99 -16.51 18.56
N VAL A 116 -30.67 -16.55 18.40
CA VAL A 116 -29.59 -16.88 19.37
C VAL A 116 -28.45 -17.59 18.61
N GLY A 117 -27.26 -16.98 18.60
CA GLY A 117 -25.99 -17.65 18.30
C GLY A 117 -25.28 -17.22 17.01
N GLU A 118 -24.03 -16.77 17.15
CA GLU A 118 -23.13 -16.23 16.12
C GLU A 118 -22.81 -17.21 14.97
N SER A 119 -22.82 -16.73 13.72
CA SER A 119 -22.39 -17.49 12.54
C SER A 119 -20.92 -17.26 12.21
N THR A 120 -20.13 -18.33 12.10
CA THR A 120 -18.79 -18.32 11.49
C THR A 120 -18.88 -18.65 10.00
N ASN A 121 -18.53 -17.69 9.14
CA ASN A 121 -18.37 -17.92 7.70
C ASN A 121 -17.08 -18.70 7.43
N GLY A 122 -17.18 -19.97 7.03
CA GLY A 122 -16.07 -20.79 6.55
C GLY A 122 -16.30 -21.22 5.09
N ASP A 123 -15.31 -20.98 4.22
CA ASP A 123 -15.30 -21.44 2.83
C ASP A 123 -15.33 -22.98 2.75
N LEU A 124 -16.32 -23.53 2.04
CA LEU A 124 -16.65 -24.97 1.94
C LEU A 124 -15.90 -25.70 0.82
N LEU A 125 -14.56 -25.70 0.85
CA LEU A 125 -13.70 -26.45 -0.09
C LEU A 125 -13.36 -27.89 0.37
N GLY A 126 -14.01 -28.40 1.43
CA GLY A 126 -13.64 -29.65 2.10
C GLY A 126 -14.10 -30.95 1.41
N GLN A 127 -15.21 -30.93 0.67
CA GLN A 127 -15.91 -32.15 0.21
C GLN A 127 -15.05 -33.05 -0.70
N GLU A 128 -14.47 -32.49 -1.76
CA GLU A 128 -13.68 -33.26 -2.73
C GLU A 128 -12.36 -33.78 -2.14
N THR A 129 -11.86 -33.18 -1.06
CA THR A 129 -10.57 -33.56 -0.47
C THR A 129 -10.68 -34.86 0.32
N THR A 130 -11.71 -35.02 1.16
CA THR A 130 -11.89 -36.24 1.96
C THR A 130 -12.33 -37.43 1.10
N SER A 131 -13.26 -37.24 0.15
CA SER A 131 -13.75 -38.32 -0.71
C SER A 131 -12.63 -38.89 -1.58
N THR A 132 -11.76 -38.01 -2.13
CA THR A 132 -10.56 -38.39 -2.88
C THR A 132 -9.59 -39.19 -2.04
N LEU A 133 -9.33 -38.75 -0.80
CA LEU A 133 -8.45 -39.46 0.12
C LEU A 133 -8.99 -40.86 0.44
N LEU A 134 -10.29 -41.01 0.71
CA LEU A 134 -10.91 -42.30 1.04
C LEU A 134 -10.88 -43.28 -0.13
N VAL A 135 -11.22 -42.82 -1.35
CA VAL A 135 -11.21 -43.68 -2.54
C VAL A 135 -9.79 -44.18 -2.84
N TRP A 136 -8.79 -43.30 -2.87
CA TRP A 136 -7.40 -43.73 -3.08
C TRP A 136 -6.91 -44.64 -1.96
N THR A 137 -7.40 -44.45 -0.72
CA THR A 137 -7.07 -45.34 0.39
C THR A 137 -7.65 -46.74 0.17
N MET A 138 -8.90 -46.84 -0.29
CA MET A 138 -9.52 -48.13 -0.62
C MET A 138 -8.77 -48.82 -1.77
N VAL A 139 -8.41 -48.08 -2.82
CA VAL A 139 -7.59 -48.63 -3.94
C VAL A 139 -6.25 -49.16 -3.43
N VAL A 140 -5.52 -48.39 -2.60
CA VAL A 140 -4.23 -48.84 -2.04
C VAL A 140 -4.39 -50.07 -1.14
N LEU A 141 -5.44 -50.12 -0.31
CA LEU A 141 -5.72 -51.26 0.54
C LEU A 141 -6.08 -52.52 -0.26
N SER A 142 -6.82 -52.40 -1.35
CA SER A 142 -7.11 -53.52 -2.24
C SER A 142 -5.90 -53.99 -3.05
N MET A 143 -4.95 -53.09 -3.35
CA MET A 143 -3.66 -53.48 -3.97
C MET A 143 -2.71 -54.15 -2.98
N HIS A 144 -2.92 -53.95 -1.68
CA HIS A 144 -2.11 -54.47 -0.57
C HIS A 144 -3.01 -55.12 0.49
N PRO A 145 -3.58 -56.31 0.23
CA PRO A 145 -4.48 -57.00 1.16
C PRO A 145 -3.87 -57.19 2.55
N GLU A 146 -2.54 -57.32 2.64
CA GLU A 146 -1.80 -57.40 3.89
C GLU A 146 -1.96 -56.14 4.77
N TRP A 147 -2.10 -54.95 4.17
CA TRP A 147 -2.34 -53.70 4.91
C TRP A 147 -3.79 -53.57 5.35
N GLN A 148 -4.73 -54.10 4.56
CA GLN A 148 -6.15 -54.10 4.90
C GLN A 148 -6.41 -55.01 6.10
N VAL A 149 -5.77 -56.18 6.16
CA VAL A 149 -5.84 -57.08 7.32
C VAL A 149 -5.27 -56.41 8.57
N LEU A 150 -4.07 -55.83 8.48
CA LEU A 150 -3.43 -55.16 9.63
C LEU A 150 -4.24 -53.96 10.14
N ALA A 151 -4.77 -53.13 9.23
CA ALA A 151 -5.61 -52.00 9.61
C ALA A 151 -6.93 -52.47 10.24
N ARG A 152 -7.51 -53.56 9.72
CA ARG A 152 -8.73 -54.15 10.26
C ARG A 152 -8.51 -54.77 11.64
N GLU A 153 -7.41 -55.49 11.85
CA GLU A 153 -7.04 -56.04 13.17
C GLU A 153 -6.86 -54.94 14.21
N GLU A 154 -6.15 -53.85 13.88
CA GLU A 154 -6.00 -52.69 14.77
C GLU A 154 -7.36 -52.07 15.14
N VAL A 155 -8.22 -51.89 14.14
CA VAL A 155 -9.56 -51.33 14.34
C VAL A 155 -10.44 -52.25 15.20
N LEU A 156 -10.44 -53.56 14.94
CA LEU A 156 -11.23 -54.52 15.72
C LEU A 156 -10.70 -54.66 17.16
N GLN A 157 -9.39 -54.59 17.36
CA GLN A 157 -8.78 -54.66 18.69
C GLN A 157 -9.12 -53.45 19.56
N ILE A 158 -9.19 -52.25 18.99
CA ILE A 158 -9.47 -51.02 19.75
C ILE A 158 -10.97 -50.86 19.99
N PHE A 159 -11.80 -51.12 18.97
CA PHE A 159 -13.21 -50.75 19.00
C PHE A 159 -14.17 -51.91 19.25
N GLU A 160 -13.77 -53.18 19.06
CA GLU A 160 -14.61 -54.37 19.33
C GLU A 160 -16.03 -54.27 18.74
N HIS A 161 -16.16 -53.81 17.49
CA HIS A 161 -17.43 -53.52 16.80
C HIS A 161 -18.33 -52.44 17.44
N ARG A 162 -17.82 -51.67 18.41
CA ARG A 162 -18.49 -50.49 18.98
C ARG A 162 -18.29 -49.27 18.08
N ALA A 163 -19.18 -48.29 18.26
CA ALA A 163 -19.09 -46.98 17.63
C ALA A 163 -17.76 -46.29 17.99
N PRO A 164 -16.98 -45.77 17.02
CA PRO A 164 -15.70 -45.13 17.31
C PRO A 164 -15.88 -43.83 18.12
N ASP A 165 -15.18 -43.70 19.25
CA ASP A 165 -15.06 -42.45 20.00
C ASP A 165 -13.85 -41.60 19.55
N PHE A 166 -13.92 -40.29 19.74
CA PHE A 166 -12.88 -39.36 19.28
C PHE A 166 -11.54 -39.56 19.96
N ASP A 167 -11.52 -39.82 21.27
CA ASP A 167 -10.27 -40.04 22.00
C ASP A 167 -9.62 -41.36 21.57
N GLU A 168 -10.43 -42.40 21.34
CA GLU A 168 -9.98 -43.70 20.83
C GLU A 168 -9.47 -43.64 19.37
N LEU A 169 -10.05 -42.79 18.50
CA LEU A 169 -9.54 -42.56 17.14
C LEU A 169 -8.11 -41.98 17.12
N THR A 170 -7.65 -41.35 18.21
CA THR A 170 -6.26 -40.89 18.33
C THR A 170 -5.28 -42.03 18.64
N HIS A 171 -5.78 -43.18 19.13
CA HIS A 171 -4.97 -44.35 19.45
C HIS A 171 -4.68 -45.25 18.24
N LEU A 172 -5.41 -45.08 17.13
CA LEU A 172 -5.10 -45.71 15.85
C LEU A 172 -3.72 -45.26 15.33
N LYS A 173 -2.87 -46.21 14.96
CA LYS A 173 -1.52 -45.97 14.42
C LYS A 173 -1.42 -46.36 12.96
N ILE A 174 -2.04 -47.46 12.54
CA ILE A 174 -1.97 -48.00 11.17
C ILE A 174 -2.90 -47.20 10.24
N VAL A 175 -4.15 -46.95 10.66
CA VAL A 175 -5.12 -46.20 9.85
C VAL A 175 -4.63 -44.79 9.45
N PRO A 176 -4.15 -43.92 10.38
CA PRO A 176 -3.64 -42.60 10.01
C PRO A 176 -2.39 -42.69 9.12
N MET A 177 -1.56 -43.71 9.36
CA MET A 177 -0.32 -43.93 8.63
C MET A 177 -0.59 -44.30 7.17
N ILE A 178 -1.61 -45.13 6.89
CA ILE A 178 -2.09 -45.42 5.54
C ILE A 178 -2.64 -44.15 4.88
N LEU A 179 -3.48 -43.37 5.58
CA LEU A 179 -4.01 -42.11 5.05
C LEU A 179 -2.90 -41.13 4.67
N PHE A 180 -1.85 -40.99 5.50
CA PHE A 180 -0.70 -40.16 5.18
C PHE A 180 0.10 -40.67 3.98
N GLU A 181 0.23 -41.99 3.83
CA GLU A 181 0.92 -42.61 2.70
C GLU A 181 0.12 -42.45 1.41
N VAL A 182 -1.20 -42.55 1.48
CA VAL A 182 -2.09 -42.27 0.34
C VAL A 182 -2.01 -40.80 -0.05
N LEU A 183 -2.00 -39.86 0.90
CA LEU A 183 -1.75 -38.44 0.62
C LEU A 183 -0.36 -38.22 -0.01
N ARG A 184 0.63 -39.05 0.33
CA ARG A 184 1.97 -39.01 -0.26
C ARG A 184 1.97 -39.45 -1.71
N LEU A 185 1.24 -40.53 -2.01
CA LEU A 185 1.15 -41.12 -3.33
C LEU A 185 0.20 -40.35 -4.26
N TYR A 186 -0.91 -39.84 -3.71
CA TYR A 186 -2.03 -39.24 -4.43
C TYR A 186 -2.44 -37.89 -3.78
N PRO A 187 -1.58 -36.85 -3.82
CA PRO A 187 -1.90 -35.57 -3.25
C PRO A 187 -3.07 -34.90 -4.01
N PRO A 188 -4.08 -34.35 -3.31
CA PRO A 188 -5.25 -33.71 -3.94
C PRO A 188 -4.92 -32.49 -4.81
N LEU A 189 -3.76 -31.87 -4.60
CA LEU A 189 -3.28 -30.69 -5.34
C LEU A 189 -1.95 -31.01 -6.04
N VAL A 190 -1.99 -31.13 -7.37
CA VAL A 190 -0.86 -31.50 -8.26
C VAL A 190 0.38 -30.62 -8.07
N LEU A 191 0.23 -29.38 -7.58
CA LEU A 191 1.32 -28.42 -7.38
C LEU A 191 2.15 -28.64 -6.09
N LEU A 192 1.82 -29.61 -5.25
CA LEU A 192 2.48 -29.85 -3.94
C LEU A 192 3.35 -31.13 -3.87
N THR A 193 3.70 -31.73 -5.00
CA THR A 193 4.53 -32.95 -5.04
C THR A 193 6.01 -32.69 -4.68
N ARG A 194 6.46 -33.05 -3.47
CA ARG A 194 7.90 -33.25 -3.12
C ARG A 194 8.15 -34.34 -2.04
N ARG A 195 9.32 -34.99 -2.19
CA ARG A 195 9.81 -36.29 -1.62
C ARG A 195 9.82 -36.45 -0.09
N THR A 196 9.74 -37.71 0.34
CA THR A 196 10.36 -38.24 1.58
C THR A 196 11.27 -39.43 1.22
N ASP A 197 12.46 -39.50 1.84
CA ASP A 197 13.50 -40.52 1.55
C ASP A 197 13.58 -41.65 2.62
N LYS A 198 12.60 -41.79 3.53
CA LYS A 198 12.66 -42.80 4.59
C LYS A 198 11.95 -44.10 4.19
N GLU A 199 12.67 -45.21 4.28
CA GLU A 199 12.08 -46.55 4.24
C GLU A 199 11.23 -46.79 5.49
N MET A 200 10.03 -47.33 5.27
CA MET A 200 9.03 -47.56 6.30
C MET A 200 9.14 -49.00 6.78
N LYS A 201 9.30 -49.18 8.10
CA LYS A 201 9.41 -50.50 8.74
C LYS A 201 8.14 -50.80 9.53
N LEU A 202 7.42 -51.85 9.14
CA LEU A 202 6.30 -52.40 9.90
C LEU A 202 6.76 -53.71 10.56
N GLY A 203 7.18 -53.64 11.82
CA GLY A 203 7.66 -54.83 12.55
C GLY A 203 8.85 -55.51 11.86
N LYS A 204 8.73 -56.81 11.54
CA LYS A 204 9.77 -57.59 10.82
C LYS A 204 9.73 -57.45 9.29
N ILE A 205 8.76 -56.71 8.75
CA ILE A 205 8.58 -56.54 7.31
C ILE A 205 9.35 -55.28 6.87
N ILE A 206 10.39 -55.48 6.06
CA ILE A 206 11.15 -54.42 5.39
C ILE A 206 10.71 -54.40 3.93
N LEU A 207 10.16 -53.26 3.49
CA LEU A 207 9.64 -53.10 2.14
C LEU A 207 10.79 -52.84 1.13
N PRO A 208 10.96 -53.64 0.06
CA PRO A 208 11.96 -53.35 -0.97
C PRO A 208 11.45 -52.26 -1.92
N ALA A 209 12.00 -51.05 -1.81
CA ALA A 209 11.70 -49.91 -2.69
C ALA A 209 12.17 -50.11 -4.16
N GLU A 210 12.78 -51.25 -4.49
CA GLU A 210 13.66 -51.39 -5.65
C GLU A 210 12.94 -51.47 -7.01
N ARG A 211 11.73 -52.03 -7.06
CA ARG A 211 10.93 -52.11 -8.31
C ARG A 211 10.42 -50.74 -8.78
N PHE A 212 10.22 -49.80 -7.85
CA PHE A 212 9.78 -48.44 -8.15
C PHE A 212 10.95 -47.44 -8.27
N ARG A 213 12.07 -47.70 -7.58
CA ARG A 213 13.28 -46.84 -7.61
C ARG A 213 13.90 -46.74 -9.02
N LYS A 214 13.88 -47.82 -9.81
CA LYS A 214 14.61 -47.88 -11.09
C LYS A 214 14.03 -47.02 -12.22
N GLY A 215 12.71 -46.78 -12.24
CA GLY A 215 12.07 -45.91 -13.24
C GLY A 215 12.26 -44.42 -12.99
N VAL A 216 12.47 -44.02 -11.73
CA VAL A 216 12.46 -42.60 -11.30
C VAL A 216 13.87 -42.11 -10.88
N SER A 217 14.82 -43.02 -10.64
CA SER A 217 16.21 -42.72 -10.25
C SER A 217 17.03 -41.99 -11.31
N ASN A 218 16.61 -41.91 -12.58
CA ASN A 218 17.39 -41.24 -13.63
C ASN A 218 17.15 -39.73 -13.74
N ALA A 219 16.28 -39.14 -12.90
CA ALA A 219 16.00 -37.71 -12.92
C ALA A 219 16.12 -37.05 -11.53
N THR A 220 17.34 -36.62 -11.21
CA THR A 220 17.68 -35.44 -10.37
C THR A 220 17.62 -35.52 -8.83
N LYS A 221 18.62 -34.86 -8.22
CA LYS A 221 19.04 -34.86 -6.80
C LYS A 221 18.56 -33.60 -6.06
N ASN A 222 18.01 -33.78 -4.84
CA ASN A 222 18.04 -32.90 -3.65
C ASN A 222 16.74 -33.00 -2.79
N GLN A 223 16.91 -32.99 -1.46
CA GLN A 223 15.93 -33.27 -0.39
C GLN A 223 15.20 -32.03 0.15
N VAL A 224 13.87 -32.09 0.33
CA VAL A 224 13.06 -31.40 1.39
C VAL A 224 11.70 -32.12 1.57
N SER A 225 11.22 -32.17 2.82
CA SER A 225 10.05 -32.84 3.46
C SER A 225 8.63 -32.61 2.91
N PHE A 226 7.74 -33.60 3.15
CA PHE A 226 6.34 -33.72 2.70
C PHE A 226 5.32 -32.94 3.57
N PHE A 227 4.44 -32.14 2.94
CA PHE A 227 3.34 -31.40 3.58
C PHE A 227 2.09 -31.39 2.68
N PRO A 228 1.11 -32.30 2.88
CA PRO A 228 0.01 -32.51 1.94
C PRO A 228 -0.99 -31.35 1.84
N PHE A 229 -0.99 -30.41 2.79
CA PHE A 229 -2.01 -29.33 2.89
C PHE A 229 -1.42 -27.91 3.05
N GLY A 230 -0.14 -27.72 2.69
CA GLY A 230 0.55 -26.40 2.68
C GLY A 230 1.44 -26.12 3.90
N TRP A 231 2.15 -24.98 3.89
CA TRP A 231 3.04 -24.50 4.98
C TRP A 231 2.87 -22.99 5.21
N GLY A 232 3.13 -22.54 6.45
CA GLY A 232 3.08 -21.12 6.84
C GLY A 232 1.65 -20.57 6.96
N PRO A 233 1.40 -19.27 6.75
CA PRO A 233 0.09 -18.62 6.93
C PRO A 233 -0.99 -19.04 5.89
N ARG A 234 -0.77 -20.14 5.16
CA ARG A 234 -1.67 -20.72 4.15
C ARG A 234 -2.01 -22.19 4.44
N ILE A 235 -2.02 -22.60 5.71
CA ILE A 235 -2.52 -23.92 6.10
C ILE A 235 -4.02 -23.99 5.79
N CYS A 236 -4.46 -25.09 5.15
CA CYS A 236 -5.88 -25.35 4.95
C CYS A 236 -6.59 -25.45 6.31
N ILE A 237 -7.58 -24.58 6.56
CA ILE A 237 -8.36 -24.57 7.80
C ILE A 237 -9.09 -25.91 8.00
N GLY A 238 -9.49 -26.57 6.91
CA GLY A 238 -10.20 -27.86 6.92
C GLY A 238 -9.32 -29.10 7.06
N GLN A 239 -8.00 -29.00 7.19
CA GLN A 239 -7.10 -30.16 7.22
C GLN A 239 -7.42 -31.14 8.36
N ASN A 240 -7.61 -30.64 9.58
CA ASN A 240 -7.91 -31.49 10.73
C ASN A 240 -9.31 -32.11 10.59
N PHE A 241 -10.25 -31.38 9.99
CA PHE A 241 -11.61 -31.85 9.72
C PHE A 241 -11.60 -33.04 8.75
N ALA A 242 -10.93 -32.90 7.60
CA ALA A 242 -10.82 -33.96 6.59
C ALA A 242 -10.10 -35.22 7.11
N MET A 243 -9.06 -35.04 7.93
CA MET A 243 -8.35 -36.17 8.52
C MET A 243 -9.17 -36.93 9.57
N VAL A 244 -9.98 -36.22 10.37
CA VAL A 244 -10.89 -36.87 11.34
C VAL A 244 -12.00 -37.61 10.61
N GLU A 245 -12.59 -36.97 9.60
CA GLU A 245 -13.62 -37.57 8.74
C GLU A 245 -13.12 -38.86 8.06
N ALA A 246 -11.95 -38.81 7.42
CA ALA A 246 -11.38 -39.95 6.73
C ALA A 246 -11.03 -41.10 7.69
N LYS A 247 -10.47 -40.80 8.87
CA LYS A 247 -10.20 -41.83 9.88
C LYS A 247 -11.48 -42.53 10.31
N MET A 248 -12.51 -41.76 10.63
CA MET A 248 -13.76 -42.30 11.16
C MET A 248 -14.51 -43.13 10.12
N ALA A 249 -14.61 -42.64 8.88
CA ALA A 249 -15.20 -43.39 7.78
C ALA A 249 -14.44 -44.68 7.49
N LEU A 250 -13.10 -44.63 7.42
CA LEU A 250 -12.29 -45.81 7.14
C LEU A 250 -12.35 -46.85 8.27
N THR A 251 -12.36 -46.42 9.53
CA THR A 251 -12.56 -47.31 10.69
C THR A 251 -13.90 -48.04 10.59
N MET A 252 -15.00 -47.32 10.35
CA MET A 252 -16.32 -47.94 10.22
C MET A 252 -16.42 -48.87 9.01
N ILE A 253 -15.82 -48.50 7.86
CA ILE A 253 -15.80 -49.37 6.68
C ILE A 253 -15.01 -50.66 6.99
N LEU A 254 -13.83 -50.58 7.62
CA LEU A 254 -13.00 -51.75 7.93
C LEU A 254 -13.61 -52.68 8.99
N GLN A 255 -14.42 -52.16 9.92
CA GLN A 255 -15.15 -52.98 10.89
C GLN A 255 -16.15 -53.91 10.18
N HIS A 256 -16.81 -53.42 9.14
CA HIS A 256 -17.96 -54.08 8.52
C HIS A 256 -17.63 -54.79 7.21
N PHE A 257 -16.65 -54.31 6.43
CA PHE A 257 -16.41 -54.76 5.07
C PHE A 257 -14.95 -55.12 4.79
N SER A 258 -14.76 -56.15 3.98
CA SER A 258 -13.54 -56.38 3.19
C SER A 258 -13.85 -56.07 1.73
N PHE A 259 -12.90 -55.50 1.00
CA PHE A 259 -13.11 -55.01 -0.36
C PHE A 259 -11.86 -55.23 -1.23
N GLU A 260 -12.08 -55.62 -2.48
CA GLU A 260 -11.06 -55.86 -3.50
C GLU A 260 -11.36 -55.02 -4.77
N LEU A 261 -10.36 -54.84 -5.64
CA LEU A 261 -10.59 -54.15 -6.92
C LEU A 261 -11.39 -55.04 -7.86
N SER A 262 -12.46 -54.50 -8.44
CA SER A 262 -13.22 -55.21 -9.48
C SER A 262 -12.32 -55.59 -10.66
N PRO A 263 -12.54 -56.74 -11.33
CA PRO A 263 -11.88 -57.09 -12.59
C PRO A 263 -12.07 -56.04 -13.70
N THR A 264 -13.12 -55.23 -13.62
CA THR A 264 -13.41 -54.13 -14.56
C THR A 264 -12.68 -52.84 -14.21
N TYR A 265 -11.99 -52.78 -13.06
CA TYR A 265 -11.22 -51.63 -12.64
C TYR A 265 -10.05 -51.39 -13.59
N ALA A 266 -10.21 -50.41 -14.47
CA ALA A 266 -9.10 -49.82 -15.17
C ALA A 266 -8.46 -48.78 -14.25
N HIS A 267 -7.21 -49.00 -13.87
CA HIS A 267 -6.42 -47.98 -13.17
C HIS A 267 -6.27 -46.80 -14.14
N ALA A 268 -7.15 -45.80 -14.02
CA ALA A 268 -7.07 -44.56 -14.75
C ALA A 268 -6.20 -43.63 -13.89
N PRO A 269 -4.88 -43.52 -14.12
CA PRO A 269 -4.20 -42.34 -13.65
C PRO A 269 -4.92 -41.21 -14.37
N TRP A 270 -5.61 -40.35 -13.63
CA TRP A 270 -5.93 -39.02 -14.13
C TRP A 270 -4.69 -38.56 -14.87
N THR A 271 -4.88 -38.07 -16.09
CA THR A 271 -3.82 -37.49 -16.90
C THR A 271 -3.26 -36.30 -16.12
N VAL A 272 -2.36 -36.59 -15.18
CA VAL A 272 -1.28 -35.69 -14.83
C VAL A 272 -0.65 -35.45 -16.18
N ILE A 273 -0.88 -34.24 -16.69
CA ILE A 273 -0.23 -33.75 -17.89
C ILE A 273 1.26 -33.77 -17.55
N THR A 274 1.91 -34.91 -17.74
CA THR A 274 3.28 -34.90 -18.23
C THR A 274 3.10 -34.24 -19.59
N ILE A 275 3.39 -32.93 -19.64
CA ILE A 275 3.49 -32.28 -20.93
C ILE A 275 4.54 -33.11 -21.65
N GLN A 276 4.11 -33.87 -22.65
CA GLN A 276 5.02 -34.65 -23.48
C GLN A 276 6.21 -33.74 -23.82
N PRO A 277 7.48 -34.18 -23.62
CA PRO A 277 8.66 -33.32 -23.74
C PRO A 277 8.70 -32.51 -25.04
N GLN A 278 8.02 -33.01 -26.08
CA GLN A 278 7.86 -32.38 -27.39
C GLN A 278 7.04 -31.06 -27.40
N TYR A 279 6.08 -30.86 -26.48
CA TYR A 279 5.22 -29.65 -26.45
C TYR A 279 5.47 -28.73 -25.24
N GLY A 280 6.12 -29.21 -24.18
CA GLY A 280 6.42 -28.39 -22.98
C GLY A 280 7.38 -27.24 -23.28
N ALA A 281 8.41 -27.52 -24.09
CA ALA A 281 9.30 -26.48 -24.60
C ALA A 281 8.55 -25.45 -25.45
N GLN A 282 7.59 -25.89 -26.28
CA GLN A 282 6.82 -25.01 -27.16
C GLN A 282 5.85 -24.10 -26.38
N ILE A 283 5.18 -24.61 -25.34
CA ILE A 283 4.28 -23.81 -24.50
C ILE A 283 5.05 -22.81 -23.63
N ILE A 284 6.20 -23.22 -23.07
CA ILE A 284 7.10 -22.31 -22.34
C ILE A 284 7.63 -21.24 -23.29
N LEU A 285 8.08 -21.63 -24.49
CA LEU A 285 8.55 -20.71 -25.52
C LEU A 285 7.45 -19.73 -25.93
N LEU A 286 6.23 -20.18 -26.20
CA LEU A 286 5.07 -19.34 -26.50
C LEU A 286 4.76 -18.38 -25.35
N SER A 287 4.80 -18.85 -24.10
CA SER A 287 4.57 -18.00 -22.92
C SER A 287 5.65 -16.93 -22.75
N VAL A 288 6.92 -17.30 -22.99
CA VAL A 288 8.05 -16.37 -22.99
C VAL A 288 7.94 -15.37 -24.14
N ILE A 289 7.54 -15.81 -25.34
CA ILE A 289 7.30 -14.95 -26.49
C ILE A 289 6.16 -13.98 -26.19
N LEU A 290 5.01 -14.45 -25.70
CA LEU A 290 3.87 -13.60 -25.35
C LEU A 290 4.24 -12.59 -24.26
N TRP A 291 5.02 -13.01 -23.26
CA TRP A 291 5.55 -12.11 -22.25
C TRP A 291 6.52 -11.09 -22.85
N ALA A 292 7.45 -11.50 -23.71
CA ALA A 292 8.38 -10.62 -24.41
C ALA A 292 7.66 -9.62 -25.32
N VAL A 293 6.64 -10.06 -26.06
CA VAL A 293 5.78 -9.20 -26.89
C VAL A 293 5.04 -8.19 -26.02
N LYS A 294 4.48 -8.61 -24.88
CA LYS A 294 3.81 -7.71 -23.94
C LYS A 294 4.80 -6.69 -23.35
N VAL A 295 6.00 -7.12 -22.99
CA VAL A 295 7.06 -6.24 -22.47
C VAL A 295 7.50 -5.25 -23.56
N LEU A 296 7.71 -5.70 -24.79
CA LEU A 296 8.04 -4.85 -25.93
C LEU A 296 6.92 -3.86 -26.23
N TYR A 297 5.66 -4.29 -26.15
CA TYR A 297 4.49 -3.43 -26.33
C TYR A 297 4.44 -2.31 -25.28
N ILE A 298 4.76 -2.62 -24.02
CA ILE A 298 4.73 -1.67 -22.91
C ILE A 298 5.95 -0.74 -22.92
N ILE A 299 7.15 -1.27 -23.15
CA ILE A 299 8.41 -0.52 -23.01
C ILE A 299 8.79 0.22 -24.30
N TRP A 300 8.32 -0.21 -25.47
CA TRP A 300 8.68 0.41 -26.75
C TRP A 300 7.49 0.92 -27.54
N TRP A 301 6.52 0.06 -27.85
CA TRP A 301 5.41 0.42 -28.76
C TRP A 301 4.52 1.52 -28.17
N THR A 302 4.12 1.37 -26.90
CA THR A 302 3.26 2.33 -26.21
C THR A 302 3.93 3.71 -26.10
N PRO A 303 5.19 3.83 -25.63
CA PRO A 303 5.94 5.09 -25.68
C PRO A 303 6.00 5.70 -27.07
N LYS A 304 6.36 4.92 -28.11
CA LYS A 304 6.44 5.45 -29.48
C LYS A 304 5.09 5.92 -30.03
N LYS A 305 3.99 5.24 -29.68
CA LYS A 305 2.63 5.68 -30.02
C LYS A 305 2.29 7.00 -29.33
N LEU A 306 2.58 7.13 -28.03
CA LEU A 306 2.35 8.36 -27.27
C LEU A 306 3.23 9.52 -27.78
N GLU A 307 4.51 9.24 -28.07
CA GLU A 307 5.44 10.22 -28.65
C GLU A 307 4.89 10.79 -29.96
N ARG A 308 4.43 9.93 -30.86
CA ARG A 308 3.80 10.36 -32.13
C ARG A 308 2.52 11.18 -31.90
N ALA A 309 1.69 10.76 -30.94
CA ALA A 309 0.44 11.46 -30.63
C ALA A 309 0.67 12.87 -30.06
N LEU A 310 1.71 13.05 -29.23
CA LEU A 310 2.09 14.34 -28.67
C LEU A 310 2.75 15.24 -29.73
N ARG A 311 3.69 14.70 -30.53
CA ARG A 311 4.36 15.46 -31.61
C ARG A 311 3.39 15.95 -32.68
N LYS A 312 2.35 15.17 -33.02
CA LYS A 312 1.29 15.60 -33.95
C LYS A 312 0.54 16.86 -33.50
N GLN A 313 0.60 17.19 -32.22
CA GLN A 313 -0.05 18.37 -31.64
C GLN A 313 0.95 19.51 -31.39
N GLY A 314 2.20 19.39 -31.88
CA GLY A 314 3.26 20.37 -31.66
C GLY A 314 3.97 20.26 -30.31
N ILE A 315 3.67 19.23 -29.49
CA ILE A 315 4.35 19.02 -28.21
C ILE A 315 5.66 18.28 -28.47
N GLU A 316 6.76 19.03 -28.45
CA GLU A 316 8.10 18.53 -28.71
C GLU A 316 8.92 18.32 -27.42
N GLY A 317 10.03 17.60 -27.54
CA GLY A 317 10.90 17.31 -26.43
C GLY A 317 12.02 16.32 -26.80
N PRO A 318 12.93 16.02 -25.85
CA PRO A 318 13.96 15.02 -26.04
C PRO A 318 13.36 13.67 -26.46
N PRO A 319 14.00 12.94 -27.38
CA PRO A 319 13.48 11.67 -27.86
C PRO A 319 13.43 10.63 -26.74
N PHE A 320 12.44 9.74 -26.79
CA PHE A 320 12.33 8.61 -25.89
C PHE A 320 13.54 7.67 -26.03
N LYS A 321 14.20 7.34 -24.91
CA LYS A 321 15.24 6.32 -24.81
C LYS A 321 14.73 5.09 -24.05
N LEU A 322 15.04 3.90 -24.57
CA LEU A 322 14.57 2.63 -24.00
C LEU A 322 14.95 2.48 -22.51
N PHE A 323 14.04 1.89 -21.72
CA PHE A 323 14.11 1.66 -20.26
C PHE A 323 14.10 2.90 -19.36
N PHE A 324 14.99 3.88 -19.60
CA PHE A 324 15.20 5.01 -18.68
C PHE A 324 14.50 6.29 -19.12
N GLY A 325 14.06 6.41 -20.37
CA GLY A 325 13.57 7.68 -20.90
C GLY A 325 14.68 8.73 -20.80
N ASN A 326 14.41 9.84 -20.12
CA ASN A 326 15.37 10.91 -19.86
C ASN A 326 15.84 10.96 -18.39
N ILE A 327 15.57 9.91 -17.60
CA ILE A 327 15.88 9.87 -16.17
C ILE A 327 17.38 10.06 -15.91
N LYS A 328 18.23 9.41 -16.70
CA LYS A 328 19.68 9.45 -16.50
C LYS A 328 20.26 10.84 -16.79
N GLU A 329 19.82 11.50 -17.85
CA GLU A 329 20.23 12.86 -18.17
C GLU A 329 19.74 13.83 -17.09
N ASN A 330 18.46 13.73 -16.70
CA ASN A 330 17.87 14.59 -15.68
C ASN A 330 18.64 14.52 -14.35
N PHE A 331 18.95 13.31 -13.86
CA PHE A 331 19.70 13.14 -12.63
C PHE A 331 21.21 13.38 -12.78
N GLY A 332 21.78 13.12 -13.97
CA GLY A 332 23.17 13.42 -14.28
C GLY A 332 23.45 14.93 -14.20
N MET A 333 22.63 15.74 -14.88
CA MET A 333 22.74 17.20 -14.85
C MET A 333 22.47 17.75 -13.45
N ALA A 334 21.48 17.22 -12.73
CA ALA A 334 21.24 17.63 -11.35
C ALA A 334 22.41 17.29 -10.42
N LYS A 335 23.09 16.16 -10.63
CA LYS A 335 24.29 15.78 -9.86
C LYS A 335 25.48 16.69 -10.19
N GLU A 336 25.66 17.03 -11.46
CA GLU A 336 26.70 17.95 -11.91
C GLU A 336 26.48 19.35 -11.33
N ALA A 337 25.26 19.88 -11.41
CA ALA A 337 24.89 21.15 -10.82
C ALA A 337 25.16 21.19 -9.30
N ARG A 338 24.97 20.07 -8.59
CA ARG A 338 25.23 19.93 -7.15
C ARG A 338 26.72 19.84 -6.77
N SER A 339 27.62 19.68 -7.74
CA SER A 339 29.05 19.42 -7.47
C SER A 339 29.80 20.62 -6.89
N LYS A 340 29.32 21.84 -7.14
CA LYS A 340 29.89 23.09 -6.63
C LYS A 340 28.78 24.02 -6.15
N PRO A 341 29.02 24.95 -5.21
CA PRO A 341 28.10 26.03 -4.91
C PRO A 341 27.88 26.97 -6.10
N MET A 342 26.87 27.83 -6.04
CA MET A 342 26.62 28.90 -7.01
C MET A 342 26.88 30.28 -6.38
N ASN A 343 26.99 31.32 -7.22
CA ASN A 343 27.07 32.70 -6.74
C ASN A 343 25.78 33.09 -6.01
N LEU A 344 25.86 34.10 -5.13
CA LEU A 344 24.69 34.70 -4.49
C LEU A 344 23.77 35.31 -5.55
N SER A 345 22.70 34.59 -5.90
CA SER A 345 21.72 34.96 -6.90
C SER A 345 20.44 34.17 -6.67
N HIS A 346 19.29 34.79 -6.92
CA HIS A 346 18.01 34.10 -6.81
C HIS A 346 17.65 33.26 -8.05
N ASN A 347 18.44 33.32 -9.13
CA ASN A 347 18.24 32.47 -10.30
C ASN A 347 18.74 31.03 -10.03
N ILE A 348 17.97 30.29 -9.23
CA ILE A 348 18.32 28.95 -8.74
C ILE A 348 17.82 27.83 -9.68
N ALA A 349 16.97 28.15 -10.66
CA ALA A 349 16.39 27.18 -11.60
C ALA A 349 17.44 26.34 -12.35
N PRO A 350 18.55 26.91 -12.88
CA PRO A 350 19.61 26.16 -13.54
C PRO A 350 20.27 25.13 -12.62
N ARG A 351 20.30 25.38 -11.31
CA ARG A 351 20.87 24.46 -10.33
C ARG A 351 19.88 23.34 -9.96
N ILE A 352 18.62 23.70 -9.75
CA ILE A 352 17.61 22.79 -9.18
C ILE A 352 16.97 21.91 -10.24
N LEU A 353 16.57 22.48 -11.38
CA LEU A 353 15.86 21.80 -12.46
C LEU A 353 16.59 21.96 -13.82
N PRO A 354 17.91 21.69 -13.93
CA PRO A 354 18.70 21.99 -15.13
C PRO A 354 18.12 21.39 -16.40
N PHE A 355 17.75 20.10 -16.36
CA PHE A 355 17.24 19.39 -17.53
C PHE A 355 15.83 19.85 -17.94
N ALA A 356 14.98 20.20 -16.98
CA ALA A 356 13.65 20.71 -17.27
C ALA A 356 13.73 22.13 -17.84
N LEU A 357 14.59 22.99 -17.27
CA LEU A 357 14.86 24.33 -17.80
C LEU A 357 15.37 24.26 -19.24
N GLN A 358 16.42 23.48 -19.50
CA GLN A 358 16.96 23.30 -20.85
C GLN A 358 15.92 22.77 -21.84
N THR A 359 15.02 21.89 -21.38
CA THR A 359 13.92 21.38 -22.22
C THR A 359 12.91 22.48 -22.56
N VAL A 360 12.53 23.31 -21.57
CA VAL A 360 11.60 24.42 -21.78
C VAL A 360 12.21 25.49 -22.69
N GLU A 361 13.47 25.84 -22.50
CA GLU A 361 14.18 26.81 -23.35
C GLU A 361 14.27 26.34 -24.81
N LYS A 362 14.51 25.04 -25.02
CA LYS A 362 14.70 24.47 -26.36
C LYS A 362 13.40 24.17 -27.10
N TYR A 363 12.39 23.64 -26.42
CA TYR A 363 11.15 23.13 -27.04
C TYR A 363 9.90 23.93 -26.65
N GLY A 364 10.05 24.93 -25.76
CA GLY A 364 8.96 25.78 -25.30
C GLY A 364 8.30 25.32 -23.98
N LYS A 365 7.41 26.19 -23.50
CA LYS A 365 6.63 26.08 -22.25
C LYS A 365 5.63 24.91 -22.24
N LEU A 366 5.37 24.33 -23.40
CA LEU A 366 4.59 23.12 -23.60
C LEU A 366 5.47 22.05 -24.27
N SER A 367 6.20 21.30 -23.45
CA SER A 367 7.20 20.33 -23.92
C SER A 367 7.10 19.00 -23.17
N VAL A 368 7.75 17.95 -23.64
CA VAL A 368 7.67 16.60 -23.05
C VAL A 368 9.05 16.06 -22.64
N ILE A 369 9.11 15.44 -21.47
CA ILE A 369 10.23 14.61 -21.00
C ILE A 369 9.75 13.20 -20.66
N TRP A 370 10.67 12.23 -20.67
CA TRP A 370 10.33 10.82 -20.44
C TRP A 370 10.82 10.34 -19.08
N TYR A 371 9.90 9.81 -18.26
CA TYR A 371 10.22 9.09 -17.03
C TYR A 371 10.03 7.58 -17.26
N GLY A 372 11.11 6.90 -17.63
CA GLY A 372 11.04 5.54 -18.15
C GLY A 372 10.17 5.51 -19.41
N ALA A 373 9.18 4.63 -19.46
CA ALA A 373 8.23 4.51 -20.57
C ALA A 373 7.06 5.51 -20.51
N VAL A 374 7.00 6.40 -19.51
CA VAL A 374 5.87 7.31 -19.31
C VAL A 374 6.25 8.73 -19.73
N PRO A 375 5.54 9.35 -20.69
CA PRO A 375 5.76 10.75 -21.04
C PRO A 375 5.21 11.65 -19.94
N ARG A 376 5.92 12.73 -19.66
CA ARG A 376 5.55 13.80 -18.75
C ARG A 376 5.59 15.12 -19.51
N VAL A 377 4.41 15.65 -19.77
CA VAL A 377 4.21 16.93 -20.46
C VAL A 377 4.34 18.05 -19.43
N THR A 378 5.26 18.97 -19.67
CA THR A 378 5.43 20.22 -18.94
C THR A 378 4.39 21.22 -19.41
N ILE A 379 3.72 21.89 -18.46
CA ILE A 379 2.75 22.94 -18.73
C ILE A 379 3.07 24.13 -17.83
N MET A 380 3.36 25.28 -18.44
CA MET A 380 3.63 26.54 -17.73
C MET A 380 2.60 27.64 -18.02
N GLU A 381 1.70 27.43 -18.99
CA GLU A 381 0.65 28.39 -19.33
C GLU A 381 -0.41 28.49 -18.21
N PRO A 382 -0.69 29.68 -17.64
CA PRO A 382 -1.58 29.83 -16.49
C PRO A 382 -3.01 29.30 -16.69
N ASP A 383 -3.56 29.42 -17.90
CA ASP A 383 -4.90 28.93 -18.22
C ASP A 383 -4.96 27.40 -18.20
N LEU A 384 -3.95 26.72 -18.78
CA LEU A 384 -3.87 25.27 -18.76
C LEU A 384 -3.58 24.74 -17.34
N ILE A 385 -2.74 25.45 -16.56
CA ILE A 385 -2.50 25.17 -15.15
C ILE A 385 -3.82 25.21 -14.37
N ARG A 386 -4.62 26.27 -14.57
CA ARG A 386 -5.93 26.43 -13.93
C ARG A 386 -6.85 25.27 -14.28
N ASP A 387 -6.92 24.86 -15.54
CA ASP A 387 -7.76 23.73 -15.97
C ASP A 387 -7.35 22.40 -15.31
N VAL A 388 -6.05 22.16 -15.16
CA VAL A 388 -5.52 20.96 -14.48
C VAL A 388 -5.83 20.99 -12.99
N LEU A 389 -5.59 22.11 -12.31
CA LEU A 389 -5.66 22.19 -10.83
C LEU A 389 -7.07 22.45 -10.31
N SER A 390 -7.94 23.11 -11.09
CA SER A 390 -9.33 23.39 -10.71
C SER A 390 -10.30 22.25 -11.01
N ASN A 391 -9.84 21.14 -11.62
CA ASN A 391 -10.69 20.00 -11.97
C ASN A 391 -11.31 19.31 -10.73
N LYS A 392 -12.60 19.52 -10.50
CA LYS A 392 -13.35 18.92 -9.39
C LYS A 392 -13.77 17.46 -9.64
N PHE A 393 -13.71 16.99 -10.88
CA PHE A 393 -14.14 15.66 -11.29
C PHE A 393 -13.09 14.56 -11.05
N GLY A 394 -11.93 14.90 -10.50
CA GLY A 394 -10.85 13.94 -10.25
C GLY A 394 -10.21 13.39 -11.53
N HIS A 395 -10.32 14.11 -12.66
CA HIS A 395 -9.79 13.67 -13.94
C HIS A 395 -8.26 13.75 -14.04
N PHE A 396 -7.65 14.52 -13.15
CA PHE A 396 -6.21 14.63 -12.99
C PHE A 396 -5.81 14.10 -11.60
N PRO A 397 -5.82 12.77 -11.39
CA PRO A 397 -5.28 12.19 -10.16
C PRO A 397 -3.77 12.46 -10.03
N LYS A 398 -3.25 12.33 -8.81
CA LYS A 398 -1.80 12.34 -8.58
C LYS A 398 -1.13 11.14 -9.24
N VAL A 399 0.16 11.30 -9.53
CA VAL A 399 0.98 10.18 -10.00
C VAL A 399 1.12 9.18 -8.86
N LYS A 400 0.77 7.91 -9.10
CA LYS A 400 0.93 6.85 -8.08
C LYS A 400 2.42 6.74 -7.72
N PRO A 401 2.79 6.89 -6.43
CA PRO A 401 4.18 6.77 -6.02
C PRO A 401 4.67 5.33 -6.23
N ILE A 402 5.97 5.19 -6.46
CA ILE A 402 6.63 3.89 -6.42
C ILE A 402 6.39 3.29 -5.02
N PRO A 403 6.17 1.97 -4.85
CA PRO A 403 5.83 1.40 -3.55
C PRO A 403 6.79 1.74 -2.42
N LEU A 404 8.09 1.95 -2.70
CA LEU A 404 9.07 2.37 -1.69
C LEU A 404 8.84 3.81 -1.21
N VAL A 405 8.38 4.70 -2.09
CA VAL A 405 8.09 6.13 -1.80
C VAL A 405 6.76 6.28 -1.05
N ARG A 406 5.81 5.35 -1.27
CA ARG A 406 4.52 5.32 -0.57
C ARG A 406 4.66 5.26 0.95
N PHE A 407 5.79 4.76 1.45
CA PHE A 407 6.05 4.53 2.86
C PHE A 407 6.43 5.79 3.66
N ILE A 408 6.92 6.86 3.02
CA ILE A 408 7.32 8.11 3.70
C ILE A 408 6.13 8.74 4.42
N ALA A 409 4.99 8.83 3.72
CA ALA A 409 3.73 9.28 4.28
C ALA A 409 2.58 8.74 3.41
N THR A 410 1.70 7.93 4.01
CA THR A 410 0.33 7.75 3.50
C THR A 410 -0.56 8.84 4.11
N GLY A 411 -1.81 8.99 3.67
CA GLY A 411 -2.72 10.03 4.18
C GLY A 411 -3.32 10.91 3.07
N LEU A 412 -3.92 12.03 3.47
CA LEU A 412 -4.67 12.96 2.61
C LEU A 412 -3.88 13.39 1.37
N ALA A 413 -2.57 13.53 1.51
CA ALA A 413 -1.68 13.88 0.41
C ALA A 413 -1.70 12.86 -0.75
N ASN A 414 -1.99 11.57 -0.48
CA ASN A 414 -1.93 10.48 -1.46
C ASN A 414 -3.29 9.82 -1.76
N TYR A 415 -4.34 10.12 -0.99
CA TYR A 415 -5.68 9.61 -1.26
C TYR A 415 -6.31 10.22 -2.51
N GLU A 416 -7.26 9.49 -3.11
CA GLU A 416 -7.98 9.88 -4.31
C GLU A 416 -9.49 9.63 -4.14
N GLY A 417 -10.31 10.26 -4.99
CA GLY A 417 -11.75 10.04 -5.03
C GLY A 417 -12.46 10.30 -3.69
N GLU A 418 -13.40 9.43 -3.35
CA GLU A 418 -14.21 9.52 -2.12
C GLU A 418 -13.35 9.47 -0.85
N GLN A 419 -12.28 8.68 -0.83
CA GLN A 419 -11.38 8.62 0.32
C GLN A 419 -10.72 9.98 0.59
N TRP A 420 -10.25 10.65 -0.47
CA TRP A 420 -9.73 12.00 -0.32
C TRP A 420 -10.78 12.99 0.16
N ALA A 421 -11.99 12.95 -0.42
CA ALA A 421 -13.08 13.85 -0.05
C ALA A 421 -13.48 13.67 1.42
N LYS A 422 -13.61 12.42 1.89
CA LYS A 422 -13.87 12.04 3.28
C LYS A 422 -12.84 12.65 4.23
N HIS A 423 -11.56 12.39 3.97
CA HIS A 423 -10.48 12.87 4.85
C HIS A 423 -10.39 14.40 4.81
N ARG A 424 -10.53 15.04 3.65
CA ARG A 424 -10.48 16.49 3.53
C ARG A 424 -11.59 17.16 4.33
N ARG A 425 -12.81 16.61 4.28
CA ARG A 425 -13.97 17.12 5.03
C ARG A 425 -13.74 17.04 6.54
N ILE A 426 -13.23 15.92 7.05
CA ILE A 426 -13.00 15.72 8.49
C ILE A 426 -11.82 16.57 8.99
N LEU A 427 -10.80 16.79 8.16
CA LEU A 427 -9.60 17.53 8.56
C LEU A 427 -9.73 19.06 8.43
N ASN A 428 -10.50 19.57 7.46
CA ASN A 428 -10.66 21.01 7.20
C ASN A 428 -10.95 21.86 8.47
N PRO A 429 -11.86 21.45 9.38
CA PRO A 429 -12.18 22.24 10.58
C PRO A 429 -10.97 22.51 11.50
N ALA A 430 -9.99 21.61 11.55
CA ALA A 430 -8.81 21.76 12.41
C ALA A 430 -7.85 22.88 11.93
N PHE A 431 -7.95 23.29 10.66
CA PHE A 431 -7.06 24.28 10.03
C PHE A 431 -7.77 25.62 9.74
N ASN A 432 -8.92 25.86 10.36
CA ASN A 432 -9.60 27.15 10.28
C ASN A 432 -8.90 28.21 11.17
N GLN A 433 -9.12 29.51 10.90
CA GLN A 433 -8.42 30.57 11.62
C GLN A 433 -8.72 30.59 13.14
N GLU A 434 -9.97 30.31 13.54
CA GLU A 434 -10.35 30.30 14.96
C GLU A 434 -9.63 29.22 15.76
N LYS A 435 -9.43 28.03 15.17
CA LYS A 435 -8.67 26.95 15.81
C LYS A 435 -7.18 27.23 15.79
N LEU A 436 -6.66 27.84 14.73
CA LEU A 436 -5.26 28.29 14.68
C LEU A 436 -4.94 29.34 15.76
N LYS A 437 -5.86 30.24 16.09
CA LYS A 437 -5.69 31.20 17.21
C LYS A 437 -5.43 30.49 18.54
N ARG A 438 -6.02 29.31 18.75
CA ARG A 438 -5.79 28.48 19.97
C ARG A 438 -4.42 27.81 19.99
N MET A 439 -3.76 27.67 18.85
CA MET A 439 -2.42 27.07 18.71
C MET A 439 -1.30 28.09 18.94
N LEU A 440 -1.60 29.38 18.99
CA LEU A 440 -0.62 30.45 19.14
C LEU A 440 0.30 30.29 20.36
N PRO A 441 -0.18 29.89 21.56
CA PRO A 441 0.71 29.69 22.72
C PRO A 441 1.77 28.60 22.48
N ALA A 442 1.44 27.56 21.70
CA ALA A 442 2.38 26.52 21.34
C ALA A 442 3.46 27.04 20.38
N PHE A 443 3.08 27.79 19.34
CA PHE A 443 4.05 28.46 18.46
C PHE A 443 4.98 29.40 19.25
N TYR A 444 4.40 30.22 20.12
CA TYR A 444 5.16 31.15 20.96
C TYR A 444 6.16 30.41 21.85
N THR A 445 5.75 29.30 22.46
CA THR A 445 6.62 28.48 23.30
C THR A 445 7.81 27.93 22.51
N SER A 446 7.58 27.40 21.30
CA SER A 446 8.64 26.89 20.44
C SER A 446 9.60 28.00 19.98
N CYS A 447 9.06 29.16 19.58
CA CYS A 447 9.87 30.32 19.19
C CYS A 447 10.67 30.89 20.37
N SER A 448 10.07 30.99 21.55
CA SER A 448 10.73 31.47 22.77
C SER A 448 11.92 30.59 23.17
N LYS A 449 11.79 29.27 23.01
CA LYS A 449 12.89 28.33 23.25
C LYS A 449 14.06 28.57 22.30
N LEU A 450 13.77 28.77 21.01
CA LEU A 450 14.78 29.11 20.01
C LEU A 450 15.50 30.43 20.36
N VAL A 451 14.71 31.49 20.62
CA VAL A 451 15.24 32.82 20.97
C VAL A 451 16.10 32.75 22.23
N SER A 452 15.64 32.09 23.28
CA SER A 452 16.41 31.94 24.53
C SER A 452 17.71 31.15 24.32
N LYS A 453 17.69 30.10 23.49
CA LYS A 453 18.88 29.34 23.13
C LYS A 453 19.89 30.21 22.38
N TRP A 454 19.44 30.95 21.37
CA TRP A 454 20.30 31.85 20.59
C TRP A 454 20.86 32.99 21.46
N ASP A 455 20.04 33.56 22.34
CA ASP A 455 20.47 34.61 23.27
C ASP A 455 21.60 34.15 24.19
N THR A 456 21.48 32.93 24.71
CA THR A 456 22.51 32.29 25.55
C THR A 456 23.82 32.08 24.77
N LEU A 457 23.72 31.56 23.53
CA LEU A 457 24.89 31.32 22.68
C LEU A 457 25.61 32.61 22.29
N ILE A 458 24.86 33.66 21.98
CA ILE A 458 25.42 34.97 21.60
C ILE A 458 26.06 35.66 22.80
N THR A 459 25.41 35.61 23.97
CA THR A 459 25.94 36.18 25.22
C THR A 459 27.25 35.51 25.63
N ALA A 460 27.36 34.19 25.43
CA ALA A 460 28.59 33.44 25.69
C ALA A 460 29.75 33.79 24.73
N LYS A 461 29.48 34.44 23.59
CA LYS A 461 30.46 34.79 22.55
C LYS A 461 30.57 36.31 22.33
N GLU A 462 30.48 37.09 23.40
CA GLU A 462 30.73 38.54 23.39
C GLU A 462 29.83 39.33 22.41
N GLY A 463 28.58 38.90 22.22
CA GLY A 463 27.55 39.68 21.53
C GLY A 463 27.34 39.34 20.04
N SER A 464 28.11 38.42 19.47
CA SER A 464 27.81 37.84 18.14
C SER A 464 28.16 36.35 18.04
N CYS A 465 27.43 35.59 17.22
CA CYS A 465 27.68 34.17 17.05
C CYS A 465 27.40 33.74 15.61
N GLU A 466 28.38 33.10 14.96
CA GLU A 466 28.13 32.33 13.74
C GLU A 466 27.45 31.00 14.09
N LEU A 467 26.37 30.70 13.38
CA LEU A 467 25.55 29.50 13.57
C LEU A 467 25.01 29.00 12.22
N ASP A 468 25.02 27.68 12.01
CA ASP A 468 24.19 27.07 10.98
C ASP A 468 22.74 27.03 11.49
N ILE A 469 21.88 27.88 10.92
CA ILE A 469 20.49 28.02 11.36
C ILE A 469 19.58 26.90 10.80
N TRP A 470 20.04 26.09 9.85
CA TRP A 470 19.19 25.09 9.21
C TRP A 470 18.68 24.02 10.21
N PRO A 471 19.54 23.33 10.99
CA PRO A 471 19.07 22.39 12.00
C PRO A 471 18.20 23.04 13.09
N GLU A 472 18.48 24.30 13.43
CA GLU A 472 17.76 25.05 14.45
C GLU A 472 16.31 25.33 14.03
N LEU A 473 16.09 25.71 12.76
CA LEU A 473 14.77 25.94 12.19
C LEU A 473 13.99 24.63 11.97
N GLN A 474 14.68 23.54 11.63
CA GLN A 474 14.07 22.20 11.63
C GLN A 474 13.60 21.80 13.03
N ASN A 475 14.38 22.09 14.07
CA ASN A 475 13.99 21.83 15.46
C ASN A 475 12.82 22.72 15.90
N LEU A 476 12.83 24.01 15.54
CA LEU A 476 11.74 24.95 15.83
C LEU A 476 10.40 24.44 15.30
N THR A 477 10.36 24.16 13.99
CA THR A 477 9.13 23.74 13.30
C THR A 477 8.70 22.33 13.69
N GLY A 478 9.66 21.47 14.04
CA GLY A 478 9.41 20.16 14.64
C GLY A 478 8.76 20.28 16.02
N ASP A 479 9.25 21.18 16.89
CA ASP A 479 8.64 21.42 18.21
C ASP A 479 7.24 22.03 18.07
N ALA A 480 7.09 22.99 17.16
CA ALA A 480 5.81 23.63 16.88
C ALA A 480 4.75 22.61 16.44
N ILE A 481 5.02 21.80 15.41
CA ILE A 481 4.06 20.79 14.95
C ILE A 481 3.79 19.72 16.02
N SER A 482 4.80 19.29 16.80
CA SER A 482 4.60 18.35 17.91
C SER A 482 3.60 18.89 18.94
N ARG A 483 3.74 20.17 19.33
CA ARG A 483 2.85 20.82 20.30
C ARG A 483 1.46 21.03 19.73
N THR A 484 1.37 21.62 18.54
CA THR A 484 0.08 22.04 17.96
C THR A 484 -0.73 20.88 17.40
N ALA A 485 -0.08 19.83 16.92
CA ALA A 485 -0.78 18.69 16.33
C ALA A 485 -1.04 17.56 17.33
N PHE A 486 -0.14 17.35 18.30
CA PHE A 486 -0.18 16.16 19.16
C PHE A 486 -0.20 16.48 20.66
N GLY A 487 -0.06 17.77 21.04
CA GLY A 487 0.06 18.18 22.43
C GLY A 487 1.36 17.72 23.09
N SER A 488 2.35 17.28 22.31
CA SER A 488 3.61 16.71 22.76
C SER A 488 4.78 17.66 22.59
N SER A 489 5.94 17.30 23.14
CA SER A 489 7.19 18.03 22.93
C SER A 489 7.96 17.56 21.68
N PHE A 490 8.90 18.39 21.18
CA PHE A 490 9.85 17.93 20.17
C PHE A 490 10.59 16.66 20.58
N GLU A 491 10.93 16.50 21.86
CA GLU A 491 11.66 15.33 22.37
C GLU A 491 10.92 14.02 22.10
N GLU A 492 9.60 14.02 22.23
CA GLU A 492 8.75 12.86 21.93
C GLU A 492 8.69 12.58 20.43
N GLY A 493 8.72 13.62 19.58
CA GLY A 493 8.68 13.51 18.12
C GLY A 493 10.05 13.32 17.45
N ARG A 494 11.16 13.58 18.16
CA ARG A 494 12.53 13.65 17.61
C ARG A 494 12.90 12.42 16.80
N ARG A 495 12.57 11.24 17.34
CA ARG A 495 12.87 9.97 16.67
C ARG A 495 12.06 9.79 15.38
N ILE A 496 10.80 10.25 15.36
CA ILE A 496 9.94 10.19 14.16
C ILE A 496 10.55 11.04 13.05
N PHE A 497 10.95 12.28 13.35
CA PHE A 497 11.56 13.18 12.38
C PHE A 497 12.86 12.61 11.78
N GLN A 498 13.76 12.09 12.61
CA GLN A 498 15.00 11.44 12.15
C GLN A 498 14.72 10.28 11.18
N LEU A 499 13.76 9.42 11.53
CA LEU A 499 13.37 8.28 10.69
C LEU A 499 12.75 8.75 9.36
N GLN A 500 11.96 9.82 9.37
CA GLN A 500 11.34 10.37 8.16
C GLN A 500 12.37 11.00 7.21
N THR A 501 13.37 11.70 7.74
CA THR A 501 14.50 12.22 6.95
C THR A 501 15.25 11.07 6.26
N GLU A 502 15.56 10.00 6.99
CA GLU A 502 16.20 8.80 6.42
C GLU A 502 15.32 8.17 5.32
N GLN A 503 14.00 8.08 5.53
CA GLN A 503 13.08 7.58 4.51
C GLN A 503 13.04 8.45 3.26
N ALA A 504 13.07 9.78 3.40
CA ALA A 504 13.10 10.71 2.27
C ALA A 504 14.34 10.48 1.39
N GLU A 505 15.51 10.32 2.00
CA GLU A 505 16.76 10.03 1.29
C GLU A 505 16.71 8.68 0.54
N LEU A 506 16.27 7.61 1.22
CA LEU A 506 16.15 6.28 0.61
C LEU A 506 15.11 6.26 -0.53
N ALA A 507 14.05 7.04 -0.42
CA ALA A 507 13.02 7.17 -1.45
C ALA A 507 13.56 7.89 -2.70
N ILE A 508 14.38 8.93 -2.55
CA ILE A 508 15.02 9.62 -3.68
C ILE A 508 15.95 8.68 -4.43
N GLN A 509 16.76 7.90 -3.71
CA GLN A 509 17.59 6.86 -4.33
C GLN A 509 16.74 5.85 -5.11
N ALA A 510 15.50 5.59 -4.70
CA ALA A 510 14.58 4.72 -5.43
C ALA A 510 13.99 5.38 -6.67
N ILE A 511 13.65 6.66 -6.60
CA ILE A 511 13.15 7.44 -7.75
C ILE A 511 14.22 7.57 -8.85
N GLN A 512 15.49 7.62 -8.46
CA GLN A 512 16.64 7.67 -9.38
C GLN A 512 16.86 6.35 -10.15
N SER A 513 16.25 5.24 -9.70
CA SER A 513 16.37 3.92 -10.33
C SER A 513 15.13 3.55 -11.14
N VAL A 514 15.29 2.72 -12.18
CA VAL A 514 14.13 2.16 -12.89
C VAL A 514 13.39 1.22 -11.94
N TYR A 515 12.11 1.50 -11.71
CA TYR A 515 11.28 0.62 -10.91
C TYR A 515 11.03 -0.70 -11.66
N ILE A 516 11.59 -1.78 -11.14
CA ILE A 516 11.32 -3.14 -11.60
C ILE A 516 10.20 -3.72 -10.72
N PRO A 517 9.03 -4.09 -11.27
CA PRO A 517 7.98 -4.76 -10.52
C PRO A 517 8.51 -5.97 -9.75
N GLY A 518 8.17 -6.07 -8.47
CA GLY A 518 8.66 -7.14 -7.58
C GLY A 518 9.97 -6.84 -6.85
N TYR A 519 10.79 -5.87 -7.31
CA TYR A 519 12.07 -5.51 -6.68
C TYR A 519 11.92 -5.07 -5.21
N ARG A 520 10.74 -4.55 -4.84
CA ARG A 520 10.37 -4.20 -3.45
C ARG A 520 10.38 -5.38 -2.46
N PHE A 521 10.26 -6.61 -2.97
CA PHE A 521 10.26 -7.82 -2.15
C PHE A 521 11.64 -8.41 -1.95
N LEU A 522 12.63 -7.99 -2.76
CA LEU A 522 14.00 -8.43 -2.59
C LEU A 522 14.59 -7.85 -1.29
N PRO A 523 15.32 -8.67 -0.51
CA PRO A 523 15.93 -8.26 0.76
C PRO A 523 17.20 -7.42 0.53
N THR A 524 17.09 -6.31 -0.20
CA THR A 524 18.19 -5.35 -0.35
C THR A 524 18.34 -4.53 0.93
N LYS A 525 19.56 -4.06 1.23
CA LYS A 525 19.83 -3.20 2.41
C LYS A 525 18.84 -2.02 2.50
N ARG A 526 18.62 -1.33 1.37
CA ARG A 526 17.65 -0.23 1.27
C ARG A 526 16.21 -0.66 1.58
N ASN A 527 15.75 -1.78 1.01
CA ASN A 527 14.37 -2.25 1.22
C ASN A 527 14.15 -2.73 2.67
N ILE A 528 15.15 -3.36 3.28
CA ILE A 528 15.11 -3.79 4.69
C ILE A 528 15.03 -2.55 5.58
N LYS A 529 15.95 -1.60 5.41
CA LYS A 529 15.99 -0.37 6.19
C LYS A 529 14.71 0.47 6.04
N MET A 530 14.16 0.57 4.83
CA MET A 530 12.85 1.19 4.60
C MET A 530 11.73 0.48 5.37
N LYS A 531 11.69 -0.85 5.39
CA LYS A 531 10.67 -1.60 6.15
C LYS A 531 10.81 -1.42 7.66
N GLU A 532 12.05 -1.38 8.17
CA GLU A 532 12.34 -1.17 9.60
C GLU A 532 11.88 0.21 10.05
N THR A 533 12.31 1.26 9.35
CA THR A 533 11.91 2.65 9.64
C THR A 533 10.40 2.83 9.60
N VAL A 534 9.69 2.21 8.63
CA VAL A 534 8.22 2.25 8.56
C VAL A 534 7.59 1.63 9.79
N LYS A 535 8.07 0.46 10.23
CA LYS A 535 7.54 -0.22 11.40
C LYS A 535 7.75 0.60 12.67
N GLU A 536 8.92 1.20 12.82
CA GLU A 536 9.25 2.02 13.99
C GLU A 536 8.41 3.29 14.05
N ILE A 537 8.31 4.05 12.95
CA ILE A 537 7.42 5.22 12.86
C ILE A 537 5.97 4.82 13.15
N GLN A 538 5.51 3.71 12.56
CA GLN A 538 4.15 3.22 12.79
C GLN A 538 3.91 2.97 14.27
N ALA A 539 4.83 2.30 14.97
CA ALA A 539 4.70 2.00 16.40
C ALA A 539 4.64 3.28 17.25
N LEU A 540 5.55 4.23 17.01
CA LEU A 540 5.62 5.49 17.75
C LEU A 540 4.34 6.33 17.58
N VAL A 541 3.86 6.50 16.36
CA VAL A 541 2.64 7.28 16.09
C VAL A 541 1.41 6.55 16.62
N THR A 542 1.38 5.21 16.55
CA THR A 542 0.29 4.40 17.09
C THR A 542 0.17 4.61 18.61
N ASP A 543 1.29 4.62 19.34
CA ASP A 543 1.30 4.90 20.78
C ASP A 543 0.70 6.28 21.12
N ILE A 544 1.10 7.33 20.38
CA ILE A 544 0.56 8.69 20.55
C ILE A 544 -0.96 8.72 20.33
N VAL A 545 -1.43 8.08 19.25
CA VAL A 545 -2.86 8.06 18.91
C VAL A 545 -3.67 7.27 19.94
N TYR A 546 -3.17 6.12 20.41
CA TYR A 546 -3.86 5.34 21.44
C TYR A 546 -3.92 6.09 22.78
N LYS A 547 -2.80 6.70 23.23
CA LYS A 547 -2.80 7.53 24.44
C LYS A 547 -3.87 8.61 24.37
N ARG A 548 -4.00 9.27 23.21
CA ARG A 548 -5.03 10.28 23.01
C ARG A 548 -6.44 9.70 23.00
N GLU A 549 -6.65 8.57 22.34
CA GLU A 549 -7.94 7.90 22.31
C GLU A 549 -8.42 7.52 23.73
N HIS A 550 -7.51 7.03 24.56
CA HIS A 550 -7.79 6.69 25.95
C HIS A 550 -8.15 7.91 26.80
N ALA A 551 -7.39 9.01 26.68
CA ALA A 551 -7.68 10.27 27.36
C ALA A 551 -9.08 10.82 27.02
N ILE A 552 -9.44 10.83 25.74
CA ILE A 552 -10.78 11.28 25.29
C ILE A 552 -11.88 10.37 25.85
N LYS A 553 -11.67 9.05 25.89
CA LYS A 553 -12.64 8.10 26.46
C LYS A 553 -12.78 8.25 27.98
N ALA A 554 -11.73 8.66 28.67
CA ALA A 554 -11.73 8.95 30.10
C ALA A 554 -12.42 10.29 30.44
N GLY A 555 -12.88 11.06 29.44
CA GLY A 555 -13.56 12.34 29.64
C GLY A 555 -12.60 13.52 29.84
N GLU A 556 -11.30 13.33 29.56
CA GLU A 556 -10.34 14.44 29.61
C GLU A 556 -10.65 15.46 28.51
N ALA A 557 -10.51 16.74 28.84
CA ALA A 557 -10.74 17.82 27.89
C ALA A 557 -9.74 17.73 26.74
N SER A 558 -10.23 17.85 25.52
CA SER A 558 -9.37 17.94 24.34
C SER A 558 -8.55 19.22 24.38
N ASN A 559 -7.22 19.08 24.29
CA ASN A 559 -6.27 20.19 24.34
C ASN A 559 -6.35 21.15 23.13
N GLY A 560 -7.34 20.99 22.25
CA GLY A 560 -7.53 21.84 21.08
C GLY A 560 -6.47 21.70 19.99
N ASP A 561 -5.61 20.68 20.09
CA ASP A 561 -4.63 20.32 19.06
C ASP A 561 -5.26 19.61 17.85
N ILE A 562 -4.51 19.51 16.75
CA ILE A 562 -5.02 18.97 15.47
C ILE A 562 -5.52 17.52 15.64
N LEU A 563 -4.82 16.67 16.40
CA LEU A 563 -5.23 15.29 16.64
C LEU A 563 -6.56 15.24 17.40
N GLY A 564 -6.71 16.02 18.48
CA GLY A 564 -7.95 16.13 19.23
C GLY A 564 -9.12 16.61 18.36
N LEU A 565 -8.91 17.69 17.59
CA LEU A 565 -9.92 18.24 16.68
C LEU A 565 -10.29 17.27 15.55
N MET A 566 -9.32 16.54 15.00
CA MET A 566 -9.55 15.50 14.00
C MET A 566 -10.39 14.36 14.59
N MET A 567 -10.06 13.88 15.79
CA MET A 567 -10.80 12.81 16.46
C MET A 567 -12.22 13.25 16.80
N GLU A 568 -12.41 14.46 17.34
CA GLU A 568 -13.73 15.05 17.58
C GLU A 568 -14.57 15.15 16.31
N SER A 569 -14.00 15.71 15.23
CA SER A 569 -14.69 15.83 13.95
C SER A 569 -15.04 14.46 13.38
N ASN A 570 -14.18 13.47 13.57
CA ASN A 570 -14.44 12.10 13.14
C ASN A 570 -15.59 11.45 13.93
N PHE A 571 -15.61 11.62 15.25
CA PHE A 571 -16.71 11.12 16.09
C PHE A 571 -18.04 11.79 15.76
N LYS A 572 -18.02 13.10 15.52
CA LYS A 572 -19.21 13.85 15.10
C LYS A 572 -19.76 13.34 13.77
N GLU A 573 -18.89 13.17 12.77
CA GLU A 573 -19.28 12.62 11.45
C GLU A 573 -19.90 11.22 11.56
N ILE A 574 -19.36 10.35 12.42
CA ILE A 574 -19.93 9.00 12.64
C ILE A 574 -21.30 9.09 13.33
N LYS A 575 -21.46 9.97 14.33
CA LYS A 575 -22.74 10.15 15.06
C LYS A 575 -23.84 10.73 14.18
N GLU A 576 -23.55 11.77 13.41
CA GLU A 576 -24.53 12.46 12.56
C GLU A 576 -25.05 11.60 11.41
N ASN A 577 -24.33 10.55 11.03
CA ASN A 577 -24.73 9.62 9.97
C ASN A 577 -25.16 8.24 10.51
N ASN A 578 -26.01 8.22 11.54
CA ASN A 578 -26.59 7.00 12.15
C ASN A 578 -25.57 5.93 12.57
N GLY A 579 -24.37 6.34 13.00
CA GLY A 579 -23.31 5.41 13.41
C GLY A 579 -22.61 4.70 12.24
N SER A 580 -22.81 5.15 10.99
CA SER A 580 -22.16 4.56 9.82
C SER A 580 -20.64 4.76 9.86
N LYS A 581 -19.92 3.74 10.33
CA LYS A 581 -18.44 3.70 10.35
C LYS A 581 -17.81 3.89 8.95
N LYS A 582 -18.58 3.71 7.86
CA LYS A 582 -18.11 3.91 6.49
C LYS A 582 -17.80 5.39 6.17
N LEU A 583 -18.44 6.34 6.86
CA LEU A 583 -18.29 7.77 6.62
C LEU A 583 -17.19 8.43 7.47
N GLY A 584 -16.75 7.76 8.54
CA GLY A 584 -15.62 8.17 9.36
C GLY A 584 -14.26 7.60 8.90
N MET A 585 -13.20 8.06 9.55
CA MET A 585 -11.86 7.49 9.50
C MET A 585 -11.71 6.38 10.53
N SER A 586 -11.10 5.28 10.12
CA SER A 586 -10.59 4.25 11.03
C SER A 586 -9.39 4.75 11.82
N LEU A 587 -9.06 4.07 12.92
CA LEU A 587 -7.87 4.39 13.71
C LEU A 587 -6.58 4.29 12.87
N HIS A 588 -6.51 3.30 11.98
CA HIS A 588 -5.39 3.17 11.06
C HIS A 588 -5.27 4.36 10.09
N GLU A 589 -6.41 4.84 9.56
CA GLU A 589 -6.45 6.05 8.73
C GLU A 589 -6.00 7.29 9.51
N ILE A 590 -6.39 7.42 10.77
CA ILE A 590 -5.92 8.50 11.67
C ILE A 590 -4.40 8.44 11.85
N ILE A 591 -3.84 7.26 12.10
CA ILE A 591 -2.38 7.08 12.25
C ILE A 591 -1.63 7.49 10.98
N GLU A 592 -2.16 7.16 9.80
CA GLU A 592 -1.56 7.59 8.53
C GLU A 592 -1.61 9.12 8.35
N GLU A 593 -2.69 9.80 8.73
CA GLU A 593 -2.74 11.27 8.74
C GLU A 593 -1.73 11.88 9.73
N CYS A 594 -1.57 11.30 10.92
CA CYS A 594 -0.58 11.75 11.91
C CYS A 594 0.85 11.66 11.36
N LYS A 595 1.20 10.55 10.68
CA LYS A 595 2.50 10.38 10.01
C LYS A 595 2.72 11.47 8.96
N LEU A 596 1.68 11.80 8.20
CA LEU A 596 1.73 12.88 7.21
C LEU A 596 1.98 14.23 7.89
N PHE A 597 1.28 14.57 8.96
CA PHE A 597 1.41 15.87 9.65
C PHE A 597 2.80 16.10 10.22
N TYR A 598 3.41 15.08 10.84
CA TYR A 598 4.81 15.16 11.29
C TYR A 598 5.75 15.53 10.13
N PHE A 599 5.58 14.91 8.96
CA PHE A 599 6.44 15.14 7.82
C PHE A 599 6.22 16.53 7.20
N VAL A 600 4.98 16.86 6.85
CA VAL A 600 4.69 18.08 6.05
C VAL A 600 4.74 19.36 6.87
N GLY A 601 4.45 19.30 8.17
CA GLY A 601 4.44 20.46 9.06
C GLY A 601 5.85 20.99 9.36
N GLN A 602 6.82 20.11 9.57
CA GLN A 602 8.19 20.50 9.86
C GLN A 602 8.95 20.96 8.61
N GLU A 603 9.01 20.08 7.61
CA GLU A 603 9.98 20.20 6.50
C GLU A 603 9.69 21.43 5.61
N THR A 604 8.41 21.76 5.40
CA THR A 604 8.03 22.88 4.52
C THR A 604 8.17 24.24 5.19
N THR A 605 7.78 24.38 6.47
CA THR A 605 7.93 25.66 7.19
C THR A 605 9.39 25.96 7.48
N SER A 606 10.21 24.97 7.86
CA SER A 606 11.65 25.18 8.09
C SER A 606 12.34 25.67 6.83
N THR A 607 11.98 25.10 5.67
CA THR A 607 12.45 25.53 4.35
C THR A 607 12.09 26.99 4.07
N LEU A 608 10.84 27.41 4.33
CA LEU A 608 10.44 28.81 4.18
C LEU A 608 11.27 29.74 5.07
N LEU A 609 11.41 29.40 6.35
CA LEU A 609 12.13 30.24 7.32
C LEU A 609 13.63 30.35 6.98
N VAL A 610 14.29 29.25 6.59
CA VAL A 610 15.73 29.29 6.30
C VAL A 610 16.01 30.15 5.07
N TRP A 611 15.22 30.01 4.01
CA TRP A 611 15.37 30.87 2.83
C TRP A 611 14.98 32.32 3.12
N THR A 612 14.01 32.56 4.01
CA THR A 612 13.68 33.91 4.44
C THR A 612 14.85 34.58 5.14
N MET A 613 15.50 33.88 6.08
CA MET A 613 16.68 34.43 6.76
C MET A 613 17.87 34.61 5.81
N VAL A 614 18.12 33.66 4.90
CA VAL A 614 19.17 33.82 3.88
C VAL A 614 18.90 35.04 2.99
N VAL A 615 17.68 35.20 2.49
CA VAL A 615 17.30 36.32 1.62
C VAL A 615 17.36 37.66 2.37
N LEU A 616 16.88 37.73 3.61
CA LEU A 616 17.00 38.96 4.41
C LEU A 616 18.43 39.31 4.81
N SER A 617 19.35 38.34 4.83
CA SER A 617 20.78 38.60 4.96
C SER A 617 21.40 39.13 3.66
N MET A 618 20.85 38.77 2.50
CA MET A 618 21.24 39.33 1.19
C MET A 618 20.65 40.73 0.97
N HIS A 619 19.55 41.04 1.67
CA HIS A 619 18.74 42.25 1.54
C HIS A 619 18.49 42.92 2.91
N PRO A 620 19.55 43.47 3.55
CA PRO A 620 19.46 44.02 4.90
C PRO A 620 18.46 45.18 5.02
N GLU A 621 18.19 45.92 3.93
CA GLU A 621 17.17 46.97 3.86
C GLU A 621 15.77 46.44 4.22
N TRP A 622 15.42 45.26 3.71
CA TRP A 622 14.15 44.61 4.00
C TRP A 622 14.10 44.05 5.42
N GLN A 623 15.24 43.63 5.97
CA GLN A 623 15.34 43.20 7.35
C GLN A 623 15.06 44.35 8.32
N VAL A 624 15.59 45.55 8.02
CA VAL A 624 15.34 46.78 8.80
C VAL A 624 13.88 47.18 8.71
N LEU A 625 13.31 47.28 7.50
CA LEU A 625 11.90 47.64 7.31
C LEU A 625 10.93 46.68 8.03
N ALA A 626 11.19 45.36 7.92
CA ALA A 626 10.38 44.36 8.63
C ALA A 626 10.49 44.49 10.15
N ARG A 627 11.70 44.77 10.65
CA ARG A 627 11.93 44.99 12.09
C ARG A 627 11.21 46.24 12.59
N GLU A 628 11.25 47.34 11.86
CA GLU A 628 10.54 48.58 12.21
C GLU A 628 9.03 48.33 12.30
N GLU A 629 8.44 47.64 11.31
CA GLU A 629 7.03 47.25 11.35
C GLU A 629 6.73 46.40 12.59
N VAL A 630 7.55 45.38 12.86
CA VAL A 630 7.37 44.48 14.00
C VAL A 630 7.43 45.24 15.32
N LEU A 631 8.43 46.11 15.51
CA LEU A 631 8.57 46.90 16.73
C LEU A 631 7.45 47.94 16.89
N GLN A 632 6.93 48.49 15.79
CA GLN A 632 5.82 49.43 15.83
C GLN A 632 4.49 48.75 16.22
N ILE A 633 4.20 47.57 15.66
CA ILE A 633 2.91 46.90 15.85
C ILE A 633 2.92 46.03 17.12
N VAL A 634 3.99 45.27 17.34
CA VAL A 634 4.09 44.28 18.41
C VAL A 634 4.93 44.79 19.58
N GLY A 635 5.96 45.60 19.32
CA GLY A 635 6.93 46.03 20.36
C GLY A 635 7.97 44.94 20.67
N ARG A 636 8.50 44.93 21.90
CA ARG A 636 9.43 43.88 22.41
C ARG A 636 8.75 42.79 23.25
N ARG A 637 7.42 42.66 23.15
CA ARG A 637 6.60 41.68 23.90
C ARG A 637 6.18 40.50 23.02
N ALA A 638 5.57 39.50 23.65
CA ALA A 638 5.01 38.35 22.95
C ALA A 638 3.96 38.78 21.89
N PRO A 639 4.06 38.31 20.63
CA PRO A 639 3.08 38.63 19.59
C PRO A 639 1.72 37.98 19.84
N GLU A 640 0.64 38.75 19.69
CA GLU A 640 -0.74 38.24 19.69
C GLU A 640 -1.25 37.92 18.28
N PHE A 641 -2.29 37.09 18.17
CA PHE A 641 -2.81 36.64 16.87
C PHE A 641 -3.26 37.81 16.00
N ASP A 642 -4.03 38.75 16.58
CA ASP A 642 -4.63 39.85 15.83
C ASP A 642 -3.54 40.81 15.32
N GLU A 643 -2.43 40.96 16.05
CA GLU A 643 -1.27 41.76 15.65
C GLU A 643 -0.52 41.14 14.45
N LEU A 644 -0.34 39.82 14.45
CA LEU A 644 0.24 39.10 13.31
C LEU A 644 -0.59 39.25 12.02
N THR A 645 -1.89 39.54 12.15
CA THR A 645 -2.76 39.84 10.99
C THR A 645 -2.58 41.27 10.48
N HIS A 646 -2.12 42.20 11.33
CA HIS A 646 -1.88 43.60 10.96
C HIS A 646 -0.51 43.83 10.29
N LEU A 647 0.44 42.91 10.43
CA LEU A 647 1.71 42.94 9.69
C LEU A 647 1.47 42.91 8.17
N LYS A 648 2.11 43.81 7.43
CA LYS A 648 2.03 43.96 5.97
C LYS A 648 3.36 43.62 5.29
N ILE A 649 4.49 44.07 5.83
CA ILE A 649 5.84 43.85 5.29
C ILE A 649 6.27 42.40 5.46
N VAL A 650 6.10 41.84 6.66
CA VAL A 650 6.43 40.43 6.93
C VAL A 650 5.78 39.46 5.94
N PRO A 651 4.45 39.47 5.69
CA PRO A 651 3.85 38.59 4.69
C PRO A 651 4.31 38.88 3.25
N MET A 652 4.58 40.14 2.87
CA MET A 652 5.15 40.45 1.55
C MET A 652 6.49 39.75 1.34
N ILE A 653 7.38 39.82 2.33
CA ILE A 653 8.68 39.12 2.33
C ILE A 653 8.47 37.61 2.20
N LEU A 654 7.60 37.02 3.02
CA LEU A 654 7.35 35.58 2.98
C LEU A 654 6.79 35.13 1.63
N TYR A 655 5.92 35.91 0.99
CA TYR A 655 5.39 35.58 -0.34
C TYR A 655 6.45 35.68 -1.43
N GLU A 656 7.30 36.71 -1.41
CA GLU A 656 8.39 36.83 -2.39
C GLU A 656 9.45 35.74 -2.20
N VAL A 657 9.76 35.35 -0.95
CA VAL A 657 10.61 34.18 -0.67
C VAL A 657 9.95 32.90 -1.18
N LEU A 658 8.64 32.71 -1.00
CA LEU A 658 7.92 31.56 -1.55
C LEU A 658 7.88 31.53 -3.08
N ARG A 659 8.02 32.69 -3.74
CA ARG A 659 8.15 32.78 -5.21
C ARG A 659 9.55 32.34 -5.64
N LEU A 660 10.59 32.87 -5.01
CA LEU A 660 11.99 32.59 -5.37
C LEU A 660 12.45 31.19 -4.93
N TYR A 661 12.00 30.73 -3.76
CA TYR A 661 12.40 29.47 -3.12
C TYR A 661 11.18 28.64 -2.70
N PRO A 662 10.30 28.23 -3.64
CA PRO A 662 9.12 27.44 -3.32
C PRO A 662 9.54 26.07 -2.76
N PRO A 663 9.08 25.65 -1.56
CA PRO A 663 9.49 24.37 -0.98
C PRO A 663 9.27 23.20 -1.95
N ILE A 664 8.11 23.15 -2.64
CA ILE A 664 7.83 22.12 -3.65
C ILE A 664 8.03 22.67 -5.07
N VAL A 665 9.07 22.19 -5.76
CA VAL A 665 9.51 22.72 -7.06
C VAL A 665 8.66 22.32 -8.26
N SER A 666 7.84 21.28 -8.12
CA SER A 666 6.97 20.81 -9.21
C SER A 666 5.76 20.04 -8.69
N ILE A 667 4.60 20.32 -9.27
CA ILE A 667 3.36 19.60 -9.02
C ILE A 667 3.10 18.66 -10.20
N THR A 668 2.88 17.37 -9.92
CA THR A 668 2.61 16.37 -10.98
C THR A 668 1.20 15.78 -10.87
N ARG A 669 0.61 15.52 -12.04
CA ARG A 669 -0.69 14.85 -12.23
C ARG A 669 -0.57 13.80 -13.32
N ARG A 670 -1.61 12.99 -13.48
CA ARG A 670 -1.72 11.99 -14.55
C ARG A 670 -3.12 12.04 -15.17
N THR A 671 -3.22 11.78 -16.46
CA THR A 671 -4.50 11.53 -17.13
C THR A 671 -4.91 10.06 -16.94
N TYR A 672 -6.17 9.83 -16.53
CA TYR A 672 -6.73 8.48 -16.41
C TYR A 672 -7.45 8.02 -17.69
N LYS A 673 -7.98 8.98 -18.45
CA LYS A 673 -8.59 8.82 -19.78
C LYS A 673 -8.01 9.89 -20.72
N GLU A 674 -8.45 9.91 -21.97
CA GLU A 674 -8.15 11.03 -22.85
C GLU A 674 -8.75 12.33 -22.31
N MET A 675 -7.92 13.37 -22.21
CA MET A 675 -8.28 14.65 -21.62
C MET A 675 -8.00 15.79 -22.60
N LYS A 676 -9.02 16.58 -22.91
CA LYS A 676 -8.85 17.86 -23.60
C LYS A 676 -8.40 18.92 -22.60
N LEU A 677 -7.34 19.66 -22.93
CA LEU A 677 -6.80 20.76 -22.14
C LEU A 677 -6.50 21.93 -23.09
N GLY A 678 -7.28 23.01 -23.02
CA GLY A 678 -7.24 24.03 -24.06
C GLY A 678 -7.42 23.44 -25.48
N LYS A 679 -6.39 23.63 -26.32
CA LYS A 679 -6.36 23.11 -27.71
C LYS A 679 -5.72 21.72 -27.85
N ILE A 680 -5.12 21.18 -26.78
CA ILE A 680 -4.44 19.88 -26.82
C ILE A 680 -5.30 18.75 -26.25
N ILE A 681 -5.01 17.54 -26.69
CA ILE A 681 -5.63 16.28 -26.29
C ILE A 681 -4.53 15.39 -25.72
N LEU A 682 -4.59 15.15 -24.42
CA LEU A 682 -3.66 14.29 -23.70
C LEU A 682 -4.21 12.87 -23.61
N PRO A 683 -3.56 11.86 -24.22
CA PRO A 683 -3.97 10.46 -24.10
C PRO A 683 -3.96 9.97 -22.64
N ALA A 684 -4.66 8.87 -22.38
CA ALA A 684 -4.64 8.21 -21.08
C ALA A 684 -3.22 7.75 -20.70
N GLY A 685 -2.81 7.95 -19.45
CA GLY A 685 -1.52 7.50 -18.93
C GLY A 685 -0.39 8.52 -19.03
N VAL A 686 -0.61 9.65 -19.70
CA VAL A 686 0.34 10.77 -19.76
C VAL A 686 0.41 11.45 -18.39
N GLN A 687 1.62 11.80 -17.96
CA GLN A 687 1.82 12.66 -16.79
C GLN A 687 1.84 14.13 -17.23
N VAL A 688 1.33 15.00 -16.37
CA VAL A 688 1.40 16.45 -16.52
C VAL A 688 2.24 17.00 -15.38
N ALA A 689 3.23 17.83 -15.68
CA ALA A 689 4.08 18.50 -14.72
C ALA A 689 3.89 20.00 -14.81
N LEU A 690 3.67 20.61 -13.65
CA LEU A 690 3.56 22.04 -13.45
C LEU A 690 4.81 22.44 -12.66
N PRO A 691 5.91 22.86 -13.30
CA PRO A 691 7.16 23.16 -12.62
C PRO A 691 7.04 24.50 -11.90
N THR A 692 6.55 24.47 -10.65
CA THR A 692 6.36 25.64 -9.79
C THR A 692 7.54 26.60 -9.84
N LEU A 693 8.78 26.09 -9.69
CA LEU A 693 9.98 26.92 -9.73
C LEU A 693 10.16 27.64 -11.08
N LEU A 694 9.98 26.95 -12.20
CA LEU A 694 10.12 27.59 -13.51
C LEU A 694 8.99 28.59 -13.79
N ILE A 695 7.77 28.31 -13.30
CA ILE A 695 6.62 29.22 -13.43
C ILE A 695 6.86 30.49 -12.57
N HIS A 696 7.48 30.35 -11.40
CA HIS A 696 7.78 31.47 -10.50
C HIS A 696 8.97 32.32 -10.96
N HIS A 697 9.83 31.74 -11.81
CA HIS A 697 10.95 32.41 -12.48
C HIS A 697 10.66 32.73 -13.96
N ASP A 698 9.39 32.70 -14.38
CA ASP A 698 9.01 33.00 -15.76
C ASP A 698 8.93 34.52 -15.98
N ARG A 699 9.87 35.04 -16.76
CA ARG A 699 9.97 36.47 -17.12
C ARG A 699 8.72 37.02 -17.81
N GLU A 700 7.98 36.22 -18.58
CA GLU A 700 6.73 36.68 -19.21
C GLU A 700 5.59 36.86 -18.20
N ILE A 701 5.62 36.09 -17.10
CA ILE A 701 4.61 36.14 -16.06
C ILE A 701 4.95 37.23 -15.04
N TRP A 702 6.20 37.23 -14.57
CA TRP A 702 6.64 38.02 -13.42
C TRP A 702 7.36 39.32 -13.78
N GLY A 703 7.79 39.48 -15.04
CA GLY A 703 8.46 40.68 -15.54
C GLY A 703 9.99 40.55 -15.54
N GLU A 704 10.64 41.66 -15.88
CA GLU A 704 12.10 41.77 -16.04
C GLU A 704 12.87 41.59 -14.73
N ASP A 705 12.24 41.96 -13.61
CA ASP A 705 12.78 41.87 -12.25
C ASP A 705 12.54 40.49 -11.60
N VAL A 706 12.26 39.45 -12.39
CA VAL A 706 11.86 38.12 -11.89
C VAL A 706 12.91 37.45 -11.00
N ASP A 707 14.19 37.71 -11.21
CA ASP A 707 15.26 37.17 -10.37
C ASP A 707 15.69 38.15 -9.25
N GLU A 708 15.02 39.29 -9.12
CA GLU A 708 15.22 40.23 -8.01
C GLU A 708 14.30 39.90 -6.83
N PHE A 709 14.76 40.20 -5.62
CA PHE A 709 13.93 40.13 -4.43
C PHE A 709 13.11 41.41 -4.27
N ASN A 710 11.85 41.36 -4.68
CA ASN A 710 10.94 42.51 -4.65
C ASN A 710 9.63 42.22 -3.88
N PRO A 711 9.64 42.31 -2.54
CA PRO A 711 8.43 42.15 -1.71
C PRO A 711 7.27 43.09 -2.06
N GLU A 712 7.52 44.31 -2.56
CA GLU A 712 6.47 45.27 -2.94
C GLU A 712 5.49 44.70 -3.98
N ARG A 713 5.91 43.71 -4.76
CA ARG A 713 5.05 42.99 -5.71
C ARG A 713 3.77 42.47 -5.05
N PHE A 714 3.84 42.11 -3.76
CA PHE A 714 2.73 41.55 -2.99
C PHE A 714 1.97 42.58 -2.14
N ARG A 715 2.25 43.89 -2.27
CA ARG A 715 1.61 44.95 -1.47
C ARG A 715 0.09 44.96 -1.56
N ASN A 716 -0.45 44.69 -2.75
CA ASN A 716 -1.89 44.61 -2.98
C ASN A 716 -2.43 43.16 -2.97
N GLY A 717 -1.67 42.25 -2.36
CA GLY A 717 -1.99 40.83 -2.25
C GLY A 717 -1.64 40.01 -3.49
N VAL A 718 -1.72 38.68 -3.32
CA VAL A 718 -1.34 37.68 -4.35
C VAL A 718 -2.12 37.86 -5.65
N SER A 719 -3.43 38.15 -5.57
CA SER A 719 -4.28 38.29 -6.77
C SER A 719 -3.80 39.40 -7.70
N MET A 720 -3.36 40.52 -7.13
CA MET A 720 -2.80 41.64 -7.90
C MET A 720 -1.40 41.33 -8.41
N ALA A 721 -0.56 40.71 -7.58
CA ALA A 721 0.79 40.27 -7.95
C ALA A 721 0.78 39.34 -9.18
N THR A 722 -0.23 38.47 -9.30
CA THR A 722 -0.36 37.52 -10.41
C THR A 722 -1.28 37.98 -11.53
N LYS A 723 -1.78 39.22 -11.50
CA LYS A 723 -2.79 39.73 -12.46
C LYS A 723 -4.01 38.79 -12.58
N ASN A 724 -4.44 38.20 -11.46
CA ASN A 724 -5.50 37.20 -11.34
C ASN A 724 -5.26 35.88 -12.10
N GLN A 725 -4.02 35.61 -12.51
CA GLN A 725 -3.64 34.36 -13.15
C GLN A 725 -3.22 33.31 -12.12
N VAL A 726 -3.34 32.04 -12.49
CA VAL A 726 -2.90 30.90 -11.68
C VAL A 726 -1.40 30.64 -11.95
N SER A 727 -0.55 31.51 -11.43
CA SER A 727 0.91 31.46 -11.61
C SER A 727 1.70 31.43 -10.30
N PHE A 728 1.13 31.89 -9.19
CA PHE A 728 1.71 31.71 -7.86
C PHE A 728 1.13 30.48 -7.18
N LEU A 729 1.97 29.47 -6.94
CA LEU A 729 1.60 28.10 -6.60
C LEU A 729 2.39 27.49 -5.43
N PRO A 730 2.92 28.25 -4.44
CA PRO A 730 3.72 27.65 -3.37
C PRO A 730 2.91 26.66 -2.51
N PHE A 731 1.59 26.84 -2.44
CA PHE A 731 0.65 25.96 -1.73
C PHE A 731 -0.22 25.11 -2.69
N GLY A 732 0.09 25.13 -3.99
CA GLY A 732 -0.78 24.58 -5.04
C GLY A 732 -2.03 25.44 -5.29
N TRP A 733 -3.05 24.84 -5.90
CA TRP A 733 -4.29 25.53 -6.28
C TRP A 733 -5.48 24.56 -6.35
N GLY A 734 -6.70 25.11 -6.36
CA GLY A 734 -7.95 24.38 -6.56
C GLY A 734 -8.34 23.50 -5.37
N PRO A 735 -9.18 22.46 -5.57
CA PRO A 735 -9.68 21.61 -4.49
C PRO A 735 -8.58 20.93 -3.66
N ARG A 736 -7.38 20.77 -4.25
CA ARG A 736 -6.21 20.12 -3.65
C ARG A 736 -5.18 21.12 -3.09
N ILE A 737 -5.55 22.38 -2.90
CA ILE A 737 -4.70 23.39 -2.23
C ILE A 737 -4.24 22.91 -0.86
N CYS A 738 -3.04 23.29 -0.45
CA CYS A 738 -2.45 22.90 0.84
C CYS A 738 -3.43 23.16 1.98
N LEU A 739 -3.67 22.13 2.79
CA LEU A 739 -4.54 22.25 3.96
C LEU A 739 -3.91 23.12 5.06
N GLY A 740 -2.59 23.02 5.21
CA GLY A 740 -1.81 23.73 6.23
C GLY A 740 -1.34 25.12 5.82
N GLN A 741 -1.86 25.72 4.75
CA GLN A 741 -1.39 27.03 4.28
C GLN A 741 -1.47 28.10 5.38
N ASN A 742 -2.64 28.23 6.03
CA ASN A 742 -2.82 29.22 7.09
C ASN A 742 -1.97 28.90 8.33
N PHE A 743 -1.83 27.62 8.66
CA PHE A 743 -0.96 27.15 9.75
C PHE A 743 0.49 27.60 9.51
N ALA A 744 1.05 27.28 8.34
CA ALA A 744 2.42 27.60 7.99
C ALA A 744 2.68 29.11 7.95
N MET A 745 1.72 29.90 7.45
CA MET A 745 1.87 31.36 7.43
C MET A 745 1.82 31.99 8.82
N VAL A 746 0.98 31.49 9.73
CA VAL A 746 0.93 31.98 11.12
C VAL A 746 2.21 31.60 11.86
N GLU A 747 2.65 30.35 11.73
CA GLU A 747 3.89 29.84 12.31
C GLU A 747 5.10 30.66 11.84
N ALA A 748 5.24 30.84 10.52
CA ALA A 748 6.35 31.60 9.94
C ALA A 748 6.34 33.07 10.34
N LYS A 749 5.16 33.71 10.38
CA LYS A 749 5.02 35.10 10.87
C LYS A 749 5.45 35.23 12.32
N MET A 750 5.01 34.33 13.20
CA MET A 750 5.38 34.37 14.61
C MET A 750 6.89 34.17 14.80
N ALA A 751 7.46 33.17 14.14
CA ALA A 751 8.90 32.91 14.20
C ALA A 751 9.72 34.11 13.72
N LEU A 752 9.40 34.66 12.54
CA LEU A 752 10.16 35.79 11.98
C LEU A 752 10.00 37.06 12.83
N THR A 753 8.78 37.33 13.34
CA THR A 753 8.52 38.45 14.26
C THR A 753 9.42 38.36 15.49
N MET A 754 9.44 37.20 16.15
CA MET A 754 10.27 37.00 17.34
C MET A 754 11.77 37.03 17.04
N ILE A 755 12.21 36.53 15.89
CA ILE A 755 13.62 36.66 15.49
C ILE A 755 13.98 38.14 15.29
N LEU A 756 13.15 38.92 14.59
CA LEU A 756 13.41 40.34 14.30
C LEU A 756 13.36 41.24 15.54
N GLN A 757 12.55 40.88 16.55
CA GLN A 757 12.50 41.59 17.84
C GLN A 757 13.82 41.51 18.62
N HIS A 758 14.55 40.40 18.49
CA HIS A 758 15.68 40.06 19.36
C HIS A 758 17.04 40.12 18.65
N PHE A 759 17.07 39.89 17.34
CA PHE A 759 18.32 39.70 16.60
C PHE A 759 18.39 40.50 15.31
N SER A 760 19.61 40.88 14.95
CA SER A 760 20.00 41.19 13.57
C SER A 760 20.92 40.09 13.07
N PHE A 761 20.92 39.89 11.75
CA PHE A 761 21.64 38.77 11.16
C PHE A 761 22.16 39.06 9.75
N GLU A 762 23.28 38.44 9.40
CA GLU A 762 23.97 38.59 8.11
C GLU A 762 24.58 37.24 7.66
N LEU A 763 24.83 37.07 6.37
CA LEU A 763 25.48 35.84 5.87
C LEU A 763 26.89 35.74 6.43
N SER A 764 27.28 34.56 6.93
CA SER A 764 28.68 34.33 7.30
C SER A 764 29.55 34.27 6.03
N PRO A 765 30.82 34.70 6.08
CA PRO A 765 31.81 34.40 5.05
C PRO A 765 31.97 32.90 4.74
N THR A 766 31.58 32.00 5.66
CA THR A 766 31.61 30.54 5.46
C THR A 766 30.39 30.01 4.70
N TYR A 767 29.36 30.84 4.48
CA TYR A 767 28.14 30.44 3.79
C TYR A 767 28.40 30.10 2.32
N ALA A 768 28.00 28.89 1.93
CA ALA A 768 28.05 28.44 0.54
C ALA A 768 26.64 28.36 -0.05
N HIS A 769 26.28 29.29 -0.93
CA HIS A 769 24.96 29.30 -1.56
C HIS A 769 24.79 28.12 -2.52
N ALA A 770 24.07 27.11 -2.06
CA ALA A 770 23.90 25.86 -2.80
C ALA A 770 22.50 25.25 -2.58
N PRO A 771 21.42 25.84 -3.13
CA PRO A 771 20.09 25.23 -3.09
C PRO A 771 20.08 23.85 -3.77
N PHE A 772 19.41 22.87 -3.19
CA PHE A 772 19.19 21.56 -3.84
C PHE A 772 17.87 20.94 -3.41
N THR A 773 17.34 20.01 -4.22
CA THR A 773 16.08 19.33 -3.89
C THR A 773 16.31 17.92 -3.37
N VAL A 774 15.73 17.66 -2.20
CA VAL A 774 15.45 16.34 -1.64
C VAL A 774 13.97 16.03 -1.90
N VAL A 775 13.10 16.44 -0.98
CA VAL A 775 11.66 16.58 -1.16
C VAL A 775 11.30 18.06 -1.32
N THR A 776 11.94 18.90 -0.51
CA THR A 776 11.90 20.37 -0.54
C THR A 776 13.22 20.97 -1.06
N ILE A 777 13.25 22.27 -1.35
CA ILE A 777 14.49 23.01 -1.64
C ILE A 777 15.23 23.28 -0.32
N GLN A 778 16.37 22.64 -0.10
CA GLN A 778 17.16 22.77 1.12
C GLN A 778 18.52 23.41 0.81
N PRO A 779 19.20 24.00 1.81
CA PRO A 779 20.59 24.43 1.67
C PRO A 779 21.56 23.24 1.76
N GLN A 780 22.30 22.94 0.69
CA GLN A 780 23.17 21.75 0.61
C GLN A 780 24.30 21.72 1.64
N HIS A 781 24.78 22.88 2.06
CA HIS A 781 25.88 23.03 3.00
C HIS A 781 25.45 23.68 4.33
N GLY A 782 24.14 23.67 4.63
CA GLY A 782 23.58 24.44 5.73
C GLY A 782 23.45 25.94 5.40
N ALA A 783 23.03 26.72 6.38
CA ALA A 783 22.84 28.16 6.27
C ALA A 783 23.58 28.87 7.40
N GLN A 784 24.89 29.09 7.21
CA GLN A 784 25.73 29.78 8.17
C GLN A 784 25.42 31.29 8.17
N ILE A 785 24.96 31.79 9.31
CA ILE A 785 24.59 33.19 9.53
C ILE A 785 25.29 33.69 10.80
N ILE A 786 25.72 34.95 10.78
CA ILE A 786 26.21 35.66 11.96
C ILE A 786 25.01 36.35 12.61
N LEU A 787 24.68 35.94 13.83
CA LEU A 787 23.63 36.52 14.66
C LEU A 787 24.22 37.55 15.62
N ARG A 788 23.54 38.70 15.78
CA ARG A 788 23.88 39.76 16.72
C ARG A 788 22.66 40.12 17.56
N LYS A 789 22.86 40.31 18.86
CA LYS A 789 21.80 40.72 19.81
C LYS A 789 21.49 42.23 19.68
N LEU A 790 20.22 42.62 19.86
CA LEU A 790 19.69 43.98 19.71
C LEU A 790 19.20 44.66 21.00
#